data_AF-E7A9I2-F1
#
_entry.id   AF-E7A9I2-F1
#
_cell.length_a   1.000
_cell.length_b   1.000
_cell.length_c   1.000
_cell.angle_alpha   90.00
_cell.angle_beta   90.00
_cell.angle_gamma   90.00
#
_symmetry.space_group_name_H-M   'P 1'
#
loop_
_entity.id
_entity.type
_entity.pdbx_description
1 polymer ?
#
loop_
_entity_poly.entity_id
_entity_poly.type
_entity_poly.pdbx_seq_one_letter_code
_entity_poly.pdbx_strand_id
1 'polypeptide(L)'
;MVSKQVRKHSWAIISIFLFFFMPSFGLGAHTPTNPQEQAFFKAAKDLYDSLVNAHNTALKVALKAECVPSQMDQSAMTPQVVARRYKTWISLATQMIDHVPFMARLKNLPLYNQIRSFEALHVLAIVRAKINNEVDCEDALEHGAPPPKPLEAQKLLEVLQQNLEFFCPLLLNASKQGLPLESFLRTLNWGTGFVFSTYDYQSALLAQLHFSSEDYDTKLKTLKDMLAKDSSPTILRLKILRAGLDNFLFNRFDYGIDGQEEMAYYKQVQKILGLSLQDIQRWKNYYAYRFQTWLNGVRALSTSKPPIPLDRLNIYDCLNASKEDILACQAFLKNPSAPLYYYFRISRLIAFGNQPCLYLTPQNTIQAFPSKDPLCQSLQANPPQMGVVVPSNLVKAFQEAQDTLMYMLDTPPHDLKPFKKRLQAILQATPLASLRGAKWHHLLDYERLHLLALLRGSLGSFDFDMDKHYPAFISAPMLAYHYLHLIHFFYTPLIEATKQGLDPSVYLKDLKKSAPKFPNPCAQDKLCARPDNTPESPWLEDFRIAKLGSYLVRRYKDGYSSESISPVDWNVPAWDEKRGFLFYRDLAKWWTPKEAPLWDLYYKKRIEAFFANKDFYIDTLLHPEKISADRLRANPTPCFTPKYLNQQSVHDCQLILEKQSFNQSKIRDYLESMRLLSVDNSPCLYLHAKEQLRGFNSKNPLCQALQTRPPNFSPPSHILKRTLVNR
;
A
#
# COMPACT_ATOMS: atom_id res chain seq x y z
N MET A 1 -61.36 52.05 10.94
CA MET A 1 -62.64 51.73 11.61
C MET A 1 -62.34 50.96 12.89
N VAL A 2 -62.67 51.58 14.03
CA VAL A 2 -63.07 51.02 15.35
C VAL A 2 -62.12 49.97 15.99
N SER A 3 -61.32 50.32 17.01
CA SER A 3 -61.61 50.25 18.49
C SER A 3 -61.73 48.79 19.00
N LYS A 4 -61.18 48.33 20.13
CA LYS A 4 -60.91 48.96 21.42
C LYS A 4 -60.00 48.06 22.28
N GLN A 5 -59.40 48.71 23.26
CA GLN A 5 -58.66 48.29 24.44
C GLN A 5 -59.44 47.31 25.37
N VAL A 6 -58.74 46.51 26.20
CA VAL A 6 -58.86 46.43 27.68
C VAL A 6 -58.38 45.06 28.25
N ARG A 7 -57.51 45.17 29.27
CA ARG A 7 -57.03 44.15 30.22
C ARG A 7 -58.17 43.55 31.07
N LYS A 8 -58.01 42.31 31.56
CA LYS A 8 -57.90 42.02 33.01
C LYS A 8 -57.69 40.54 33.35
N HIS A 9 -57.16 40.39 34.56
CA HIS A 9 -56.56 39.26 35.26
C HIS A 9 -57.45 38.05 35.60
N SER A 10 -56.76 36.90 35.67
CA SER A 10 -56.80 35.82 36.67
C SER A 10 -58.09 35.03 36.89
N TRP A 11 -57.97 33.69 36.92
CA TRP A 11 -58.12 32.84 38.12
C TRP A 11 -57.68 31.40 37.78
N ALA A 12 -57.13 30.73 38.79
CA ALA A 12 -56.44 29.45 38.74
C ALA A 12 -57.36 28.23 38.51
N ILE A 13 -56.81 27.14 37.98
CA ILE A 13 -57.05 25.76 38.43
C ILE A 13 -55.78 24.94 38.17
N ILE A 14 -55.28 24.35 39.24
CA ILE A 14 -54.23 23.33 39.31
C ILE A 14 -54.85 21.99 38.92
N SER A 15 -54.23 21.23 38.03
CA SER A 15 -54.10 19.75 38.13
C SER A 15 -53.16 19.17 37.08
N ILE A 16 -51.91 18.94 37.52
CA ILE A 16 -51.12 17.70 37.38
C ILE A 16 -51.06 17.07 35.99
N PHE A 17 -49.92 17.22 35.29
CA PHE A 17 -49.25 16.09 34.64
C PHE A 17 -47.72 16.25 34.65
N LEU A 18 -47.07 15.18 35.09
CA LEU A 18 -45.64 14.99 35.32
C LEU A 18 -44.83 14.88 34.02
N PHE A 19 -43.62 15.46 34.08
CA PHE A 19 -42.36 15.02 33.47
C PHE A 19 -42.26 14.87 31.93
N PHE A 20 -41.61 15.85 31.30
CA PHE A 20 -40.38 15.63 30.51
C PHE A 20 -39.51 16.89 30.60
N PHE A 21 -38.36 16.76 31.26
CA PHE A 21 -37.31 17.77 31.30
C PHE A 21 -36.71 17.93 29.89
N MET A 22 -36.93 19.10 29.28
CA MET A 22 -36.02 19.65 28.28
C MET A 22 -35.18 20.73 28.96
N PRO A 23 -33.84 20.63 29.02
CA PRO A 23 -33.01 21.80 29.20
C PRO A 23 -32.73 22.39 27.82
N SER A 24 -33.38 23.52 27.56
CA SER A 24 -33.00 24.51 26.57
C SER A 24 -31.53 24.91 26.78
N PHE A 25 -30.71 24.76 25.74
CA PHE A 25 -29.31 25.19 25.74
C PHE A 25 -29.23 26.72 25.79
N GLY A 26 -28.87 27.26 26.95
CA GLY A 26 -28.39 28.63 27.11
C GLY A 26 -26.88 28.67 26.92
N LEU A 27 -26.41 29.55 26.04
CA LEU A 27 -25.02 29.99 25.91
C LEU A 27 -24.55 30.62 27.23
N GLY A 28 -23.89 29.83 28.07
CA GLY A 28 -23.16 30.28 29.24
C GLY A 28 -21.84 29.52 29.32
N ALA A 29 -20.76 30.22 29.66
CA ALA A 29 -19.45 29.62 29.86
C ALA A 29 -19.59 28.39 30.77
N HIS A 30 -19.28 27.21 30.23
CA HIS A 30 -19.38 25.95 30.95
C HIS A 30 -18.30 25.93 32.03
N THR A 31 -18.71 26.06 33.30
CA THR A 31 -17.83 25.82 34.43
C THR A 31 -17.50 24.32 34.45
N PRO A 32 -16.23 23.90 34.33
CA PRO A 32 -15.89 22.48 34.25
C PRO A 32 -16.35 21.75 35.51
N THR A 33 -17.17 20.71 35.35
CA THR A 33 -17.86 20.06 36.48
C THR A 33 -17.05 18.90 37.07
N ASN A 34 -16.04 18.37 36.35
CA ASN A 34 -15.18 17.28 36.80
C ASN A 34 -13.69 17.71 36.88
N PRO A 35 -12.95 17.36 37.97
CA PRO A 35 -11.51 17.62 38.11
C PRO A 35 -10.64 17.21 36.91
N GLN A 36 -11.03 16.16 36.18
CA GLN A 36 -10.30 15.70 34.99
C GLN A 36 -10.40 16.71 33.82
N GLU A 37 -11.57 17.30 33.59
CA GLU A 37 -11.78 18.33 32.57
C GLU A 37 -11.04 19.62 32.93
N GLN A 38 -11.03 19.99 34.21
CA GLN A 38 -10.26 21.14 34.70
C GLN A 38 -8.77 20.99 34.40
N ALA A 39 -8.22 19.79 34.63
CA ALA A 39 -6.82 19.51 34.33
C ALA A 39 -6.53 19.55 32.82
N PHE A 40 -7.45 19.04 31.98
CA PHE A 40 -7.37 19.18 30.53
C PHE A 40 -7.35 20.65 30.10
N PHE A 41 -8.31 21.47 30.56
CA PHE A 41 -8.41 22.87 30.15
C PHE A 41 -7.22 23.70 30.60
N LYS A 42 -6.69 23.42 31.80
CA LYS A 42 -5.47 24.04 32.27
C LYS A 42 -4.29 23.71 31.35
N ALA A 43 -4.06 22.43 31.05
CA ALA A 43 -2.96 22.02 30.16
C ALA A 43 -3.12 22.58 28.75
N ALA A 44 -4.35 22.63 28.22
CA ALA A 44 -4.67 23.22 26.92
C ALA A 44 -4.36 24.71 26.86
N LYS A 45 -4.76 25.45 27.91
CA LYS A 45 -4.48 26.87 28.04
C LYS A 45 -2.98 27.14 28.17
N ASP A 46 -2.29 26.40 29.03
CA ASP A 46 -0.85 26.54 29.24
C ASP A 46 -0.07 26.26 27.94
N LEU A 47 -0.48 25.25 27.16
CA LEU A 47 0.13 24.95 25.86
C LEU A 47 -0.10 26.08 24.84
N TYR A 48 -1.35 26.52 24.70
CA TYR A 48 -1.73 27.59 23.80
C TYR A 48 -1.00 28.89 24.12
N ASP A 49 -1.02 29.32 25.39
CA ASP A 49 -0.36 30.54 25.84
C ASP A 49 1.17 30.45 25.62
N SER A 50 1.77 29.27 25.81
CA SER A 50 3.19 29.04 25.55
C SER A 50 3.55 29.14 24.07
N LEU A 51 2.75 28.55 23.18
CA LEU A 51 2.99 28.62 21.74
C LEU A 51 2.75 30.04 21.19
N VAL A 52 1.69 30.73 21.63
CA VAL A 52 1.40 32.11 21.24
C VAL A 52 2.52 33.05 21.69
N ASN A 53 3.03 32.88 22.91
CA ASN A 53 4.16 33.66 23.39
C ASN A 53 5.41 33.46 22.53
N ALA A 54 5.73 32.20 22.20
CA ALA A 54 6.89 31.88 21.36
C ALA A 54 6.75 32.48 19.96
N HIS A 55 5.58 32.31 19.32
CA HIS A 55 5.28 32.87 18.02
C HIS A 55 5.38 34.41 18.02
N ASN A 56 4.70 35.08 18.96
CA ASN A 56 4.72 36.54 19.06
C ASN A 56 6.13 37.08 19.36
N THR A 57 6.92 36.37 20.16
CA THR A 57 8.30 36.76 20.44
C THR A 57 9.15 36.71 19.19
N ALA A 58 9.04 35.63 18.41
CA ALA A 58 9.81 35.48 17.19
C ALA A 58 9.35 36.42 16.07
N LEU A 59 8.04 36.62 15.92
CA LEU A 59 7.49 37.60 14.98
C LEU A 59 7.95 39.02 15.30
N LYS A 60 8.01 39.42 16.57
CA LYS A 60 8.57 40.72 16.98
C LYS A 60 10.05 40.88 16.61
N VAL A 61 10.82 39.79 16.64
CA VAL A 61 12.23 39.82 16.20
C VAL A 61 12.30 39.99 14.68
N ALA A 62 11.48 39.26 13.93
CA ALA A 62 11.41 39.35 12.47
C ALA A 62 11.00 40.76 12.00
N LEU A 63 9.94 41.34 12.55
CA LEU A 63 9.47 42.69 12.20
C LEU A 63 10.51 43.77 12.52
N LYS A 64 11.29 43.62 13.60
CA LYS A 64 12.40 44.55 13.94
C LYS A 64 13.56 44.47 12.96
N ALA A 65 13.73 43.35 12.28
CA ALA A 65 14.78 43.14 11.28
C ALA A 65 14.30 43.47 9.86
N GLU A 66 13.17 44.19 9.71
CA GLU A 66 12.57 44.57 8.42
C GLU A 66 12.43 43.40 7.44
N CYS A 67 12.17 42.21 7.97
CA CYS A 67 11.97 41.02 7.17
C CYS A 67 13.13 40.69 6.21
N VAL A 68 14.39 41.03 6.55
CA VAL A 68 15.57 40.72 5.72
C VAL A 68 15.79 39.20 5.66
N PRO A 69 15.74 38.55 4.48
CA PRO A 69 15.85 37.08 4.36
C PRO A 69 17.16 36.48 4.88
N SER A 70 18.27 37.23 4.86
CA SER A 70 19.55 36.77 5.44
C SER A 70 19.58 36.80 6.97
N GLN A 71 18.58 37.42 7.61
CA GLN A 71 18.38 37.49 9.06
C GLN A 71 17.09 36.77 9.51
N MET A 72 16.39 36.12 8.58
CA MET A 72 15.19 35.34 8.84
C MET A 72 15.33 33.91 8.29
N ASP A 73 15.07 32.91 9.12
CA ASP A 73 14.57 31.63 8.61
C ASP A 73 13.07 31.85 8.30
N GLN A 74 12.57 31.35 7.18
CA GLN A 74 11.27 31.66 6.54
C GLN A 74 9.98 31.41 7.37
N SER A 75 10.09 31.05 8.66
CA SER A 75 8.98 30.87 9.62
C SER A 75 9.26 31.59 10.94
N ALA A 76 8.22 32.22 11.51
CA ALA A 76 8.30 32.77 12.87
C ALA A 76 8.64 31.69 13.93
N MET A 77 8.35 30.41 13.68
CA MET A 77 8.71 29.31 14.58
C MET A 77 10.01 28.63 14.13
N THR A 78 11.13 29.36 14.25
CA THR A 78 12.44 28.89 13.78
C THR A 78 12.90 27.59 14.44
N PRO A 79 13.85 26.85 13.83
CA PRO A 79 14.39 25.62 14.41
C PRO A 79 14.93 25.78 15.85
N GLN A 80 15.53 26.92 16.18
CA GLN A 80 16.07 27.19 17.51
C GLN A 80 14.96 27.41 18.54
N VAL A 81 13.84 28.05 18.15
CA VAL A 81 12.66 28.22 19.03
C VAL A 81 12.06 26.86 19.34
N VAL A 82 11.83 26.04 18.31
CA VAL A 82 11.31 24.68 18.46
C VAL A 82 12.23 23.87 19.38
N ALA A 83 13.53 23.82 19.12
CA ALA A 83 14.48 23.06 19.94
C ALA A 83 14.46 23.47 21.43
N ARG A 84 14.29 24.75 21.74
CA ARG A 84 14.25 25.26 23.13
C ARG A 84 12.93 24.97 23.85
N ARG A 85 11.81 25.01 23.14
CA ARG A 85 10.47 24.96 23.75
C ARG A 85 9.77 23.61 23.62
N TYR A 86 10.20 22.77 22.68
CA TYR A 86 9.52 21.52 22.34
C TYR A 86 9.27 20.62 23.55
N LYS A 87 10.26 20.44 24.44
CA LYS A 87 10.10 19.63 25.66
C LYS A 87 8.94 20.11 26.53
N THR A 88 8.78 21.42 26.67
CA THR A 88 7.67 22.02 27.42
C THR A 88 6.35 21.79 26.70
N TRP A 89 6.30 22.10 25.40
CA TRP A 89 5.07 21.95 24.61
C TRP A 89 4.56 20.51 24.61
N ILE A 90 5.46 19.54 24.40
CA ILE A 90 5.04 18.15 24.37
C ILE A 90 4.66 17.61 25.75
N SER A 91 5.29 18.10 26.82
CA SER A 91 4.87 17.80 28.19
C SER A 91 3.44 18.27 28.44
N LEU A 92 3.08 19.48 28.00
CA LEU A 92 1.73 20.02 28.15
C LEU A 92 0.71 19.29 27.27
N ALA A 93 1.05 19.01 26.01
CA ALA A 93 0.20 18.24 25.11
C ALA A 93 -0.04 16.80 25.62
N THR A 94 0.98 16.21 26.25
CA THR A 94 0.88 14.91 26.91
C THR A 94 -0.08 14.96 28.09
N GLN A 95 -0.01 16.01 28.92
CA GLN A 95 -0.95 16.21 30.03
C GLN A 95 -2.39 16.35 29.53
N MET A 96 -2.60 17.11 28.43
CA MET A 96 -3.92 17.19 27.81
C MET A 96 -4.45 15.79 27.45
N ILE A 97 -3.65 14.98 26.74
CA ILE A 97 -4.06 13.63 26.35
C ILE A 97 -4.33 12.71 27.55
N ASP A 98 -3.53 12.78 28.60
CA ASP A 98 -3.76 11.98 29.82
C ASP A 98 -5.11 12.26 30.48
N HIS A 99 -5.63 13.47 30.28
CA HIS A 99 -6.92 13.89 30.80
C HIS A 99 -8.09 13.67 29.85
N VAL A 100 -7.87 13.18 28.62
CA VAL A 100 -8.98 12.76 27.73
C VAL A 100 -9.60 11.46 28.28
N PRO A 101 -10.91 11.43 28.63
CA PRO A 101 -11.53 10.27 29.27
C PRO A 101 -11.33 8.95 28.53
N PHE A 102 -11.39 8.97 27.19
CA PHE A 102 -11.21 7.76 26.39
C PHE A 102 -9.84 7.08 26.58
N MET A 103 -8.78 7.85 26.87
CA MET A 103 -7.42 7.31 27.01
C MET A 103 -7.29 6.27 28.13
N ALA A 104 -8.14 6.35 29.17
CA ALA A 104 -8.17 5.35 30.23
C ALA A 104 -8.50 3.94 29.69
N ARG A 105 -9.32 3.84 28.64
CA ARG A 105 -9.70 2.56 28.02
C ARG A 105 -8.55 1.92 27.24
N LEU A 106 -7.54 2.70 26.87
CA LEU A 106 -6.41 2.27 26.04
C LEU A 106 -5.22 1.77 26.85
N LYS A 107 -5.18 2.04 28.17
CA LYS A 107 -4.03 1.74 29.05
C LYS A 107 -3.53 0.30 28.99
N ASN A 108 -4.43 -0.65 28.74
CA ASN A 108 -4.11 -2.08 28.69
C ASN A 108 -3.68 -2.57 27.30
N LEU A 109 -3.64 -1.70 26.29
CA LEU A 109 -3.16 -2.07 24.96
C LEU A 109 -1.63 -2.19 24.95
N PRO A 110 -1.05 -3.19 24.26
CA PRO A 110 0.40 -3.34 24.14
C PRO A 110 1.13 -2.12 23.57
N LEU A 111 0.45 -1.29 22.79
CA LEU A 111 0.99 -0.08 22.15
C LEU A 111 0.55 1.22 22.83
N TYR A 112 0.05 1.16 24.07
CA TYR A 112 -0.50 2.34 24.76
C TYR A 112 0.47 3.53 24.78
N ASN A 113 1.74 3.32 25.13
CA ASN A 113 2.73 4.41 25.18
C ASN A 113 2.96 5.06 23.82
N GLN A 114 2.92 4.26 22.75
CA GLN A 114 3.06 4.75 21.37
C GLN A 114 1.82 5.54 20.95
N ILE A 115 0.60 5.04 21.25
CA ILE A 115 -0.66 5.76 21.02
C ILE A 115 -0.64 7.09 21.76
N ARG A 116 -0.36 7.06 23.07
CA ARG A 116 -0.29 8.24 23.92
C ARG A 116 0.68 9.29 23.37
N SER A 117 1.85 8.86 22.91
CA SER A 117 2.84 9.75 22.31
C SER A 117 2.37 10.31 20.97
N PHE A 118 1.73 9.49 20.13
CA PHE A 118 1.18 9.91 18.83
C PHE A 118 0.05 10.93 19.03
N GLU A 119 -0.84 10.69 19.99
CA GLU A 119 -1.92 11.61 20.32
C GLU A 119 -1.40 12.91 20.97
N ALA A 120 -0.32 12.85 21.75
CA ALA A 120 0.30 14.07 22.27
C ALA A 120 0.86 14.95 21.13
N LEU A 121 1.46 14.32 20.11
CA LEU A 121 1.91 15.01 18.91
C LEU A 121 0.73 15.59 18.10
N HIS A 122 -0.35 14.82 17.96
CA HIS A 122 -1.58 15.23 17.28
C HIS A 122 -2.25 16.42 17.99
N VAL A 123 -2.33 16.41 19.32
CA VAL A 123 -2.86 17.54 20.09
C VAL A 123 -1.98 18.78 19.98
N LEU A 124 -0.65 18.61 20.04
CA LEU A 124 0.27 19.71 19.80
C LEU A 124 0.00 20.37 18.43
N ALA A 125 -0.20 19.56 17.40
CA ALA A 125 -0.52 20.02 16.06
C ALA A 125 -1.85 20.81 16.00
N ILE A 126 -2.92 20.29 16.61
CA ILE A 126 -4.24 20.95 16.65
C ILE A 126 -4.15 22.31 17.37
N VAL A 127 -3.44 22.39 18.50
CA VAL A 127 -3.28 23.66 19.22
C VAL A 127 -2.39 24.62 18.46
N ARG A 128 -1.30 24.14 17.82
CA ARG A 128 -0.44 24.95 16.95
C ARG A 128 -1.25 25.54 15.79
N ALA A 129 -2.14 24.78 15.16
CA ALA A 129 -2.95 25.25 14.03
C ALA A 129 -3.84 26.47 14.34
N LYS A 130 -4.03 26.80 15.63
CA LYS A 130 -4.70 28.04 16.05
C LYS A 130 -3.84 29.31 15.88
N ILE A 131 -2.54 29.19 15.62
CA ILE A 131 -1.56 30.28 15.72
C ILE A 131 -1.24 30.93 14.35
N ASN A 132 -2.03 30.62 13.31
CA ASN A 132 -1.84 31.03 11.90
C ASN A 132 -0.49 30.57 11.30
N ASN A 133 -0.55 29.82 10.20
CA ASN A 133 0.64 29.23 9.58
C ASN A 133 1.40 30.21 8.68
N GLU A 134 0.71 31.23 8.17
CA GLU A 134 1.21 32.13 7.14
C GLU A 134 0.95 33.56 7.62
N VAL A 135 1.85 34.06 8.46
CA VAL A 135 1.99 35.51 8.62
C VAL A 135 3.06 35.90 7.62
N ASP A 136 2.62 36.38 6.46
CA ASP A 136 3.53 37.01 5.51
C ASP A 136 4.18 38.21 6.22
N CYS A 137 5.52 38.20 6.28
CA CYS A 137 6.26 39.18 7.06
C CYS A 137 6.12 40.59 6.46
N GLU A 138 6.06 40.69 5.13
CA GLU A 138 5.86 41.95 4.41
C GLU A 138 4.44 42.48 4.65
N ASP A 139 3.44 41.61 4.55
CA ASP A 139 2.03 41.92 4.88
C ASP A 139 1.87 42.36 6.34
N ALA A 140 2.56 41.70 7.27
CA ALA A 140 2.52 42.04 8.68
C ALA A 140 3.23 43.36 9.02
N LEU A 141 4.24 43.77 8.22
CA LEU A 141 4.83 45.11 8.32
C LEU A 141 3.85 46.20 7.85
N GLU A 142 3.07 45.93 6.80
CA GLU A 142 2.15 46.90 6.20
C GLU A 142 0.80 46.99 6.91
N HIS A 143 0.24 45.86 7.33
CA HIS A 143 -1.14 45.74 7.83
C HIS A 143 -1.24 45.23 9.27
N GLY A 144 -0.11 44.84 9.87
CA GLY A 144 -0.06 44.26 11.21
C GLY A 144 -0.39 42.77 11.23
N ALA A 145 0.19 42.05 12.19
CA ALA A 145 0.01 40.61 12.29
C ALA A 145 -1.43 40.21 12.68
N PRO A 146 -2.05 39.25 11.98
CA PRO A 146 -3.39 38.79 12.33
C PRO A 146 -3.38 38.11 13.71
N PRO A 147 -4.40 38.33 14.56
CA PRO A 147 -4.45 37.72 15.88
C PRO A 147 -4.59 36.18 15.79
N PRO A 148 -4.01 35.41 16.74
CA PRO A 148 -4.25 33.98 16.85
C PRO A 148 -5.74 33.65 17.01
N LYS A 149 -6.17 32.51 16.47
CA LYS A 149 -7.54 32.00 16.59
C LYS A 149 -7.81 31.58 18.05
N PRO A 150 -9.05 31.74 18.56
CA PRO A 150 -9.38 31.33 19.93
C PRO A 150 -9.16 29.83 20.14
N LEU A 151 -8.67 29.48 21.33
CA LEU A 151 -8.38 28.10 21.74
C LEU A 151 -9.61 27.19 21.69
N GLU A 152 -10.76 27.67 22.18
CA GLU A 152 -12.01 26.89 22.29
C GLU A 152 -11.80 25.54 23.00
N ALA A 153 -11.22 25.55 24.22
CA ALA A 153 -10.73 24.34 24.89
C ALA A 153 -11.79 23.23 25.09
N GLN A 154 -13.05 23.60 25.33
CA GLN A 154 -14.17 22.65 25.42
C GLN A 154 -14.37 21.87 24.11
N LYS A 155 -14.46 22.61 23.00
CA LYS A 155 -14.62 22.05 21.65
C LYS A 155 -13.42 21.18 21.28
N LEU A 156 -12.21 21.55 21.72
CA LEU A 156 -11.02 20.74 21.55
C LEU A 156 -11.14 19.38 22.27
N LEU A 157 -11.59 19.38 23.53
CA LEU A 157 -11.82 18.14 24.29
C LEU A 157 -12.85 17.24 23.59
N GLU A 158 -13.96 17.82 23.14
CA GLU A 158 -15.03 17.10 22.43
C GLU A 158 -14.53 16.45 21.13
N VAL A 159 -13.79 17.21 20.32
CA VAL A 159 -13.20 16.70 19.06
C VAL A 159 -12.24 15.54 19.35
N LEU A 160 -11.35 15.68 20.35
CA LEU A 160 -10.40 14.62 20.70
C LEU A 160 -11.10 13.36 21.21
N GLN A 161 -12.09 13.52 22.09
CA GLN A 161 -12.88 12.41 22.61
C GLN A 161 -13.58 11.66 21.47
N GLN A 162 -14.26 12.39 20.57
CA GLN A 162 -15.01 11.81 19.45
C GLN A 162 -14.08 11.13 18.41
N ASN A 163 -12.89 11.68 18.17
CA ASN A 163 -11.89 11.02 17.32
C ASN A 163 -11.43 9.69 17.91
N LEU A 164 -11.02 9.67 19.17
CA LEU A 164 -10.56 8.42 19.81
C LEU A 164 -11.68 7.37 19.89
N GLU A 165 -12.92 7.81 20.16
CA GLU A 165 -14.11 6.95 20.12
C GLU A 165 -14.43 6.37 18.74
N PHE A 166 -13.94 7.00 17.67
CA PHE A 166 -14.09 6.49 16.31
C PHE A 166 -12.93 5.57 15.91
N PHE A 167 -11.69 5.99 16.15
CA PHE A 167 -10.50 5.30 15.65
C PHE A 167 -10.12 4.09 16.50
N CYS A 168 -10.16 4.18 17.83
CA CYS A 168 -9.56 3.15 18.67
C CYS A 168 -10.44 1.91 19.00
N PRO A 169 -11.78 1.90 18.91
CA PRO A 169 -12.56 0.71 19.28
C PRO A 169 -12.23 -0.55 18.49
N LEU A 170 -11.92 -0.43 17.18
CA LEU A 170 -11.52 -1.61 16.39
C LEU A 170 -10.22 -2.21 16.94
N LEU A 171 -9.22 -1.40 17.30
CA LEU A 171 -7.97 -1.89 17.89
C LEU A 171 -8.22 -2.58 19.23
N LEU A 172 -9.07 -2.00 20.07
CA LEU A 172 -9.45 -2.60 21.35
C LEU A 172 -10.08 -3.98 21.15
N ASN A 173 -11.06 -4.09 20.25
CA ASN A 173 -11.76 -5.34 19.99
C ASN A 173 -10.86 -6.38 19.35
N ALA A 174 -10.03 -5.98 18.37
CA ALA A 174 -9.10 -6.87 17.71
C ALA A 174 -7.99 -7.35 18.64
N SER A 175 -7.41 -6.46 19.46
CA SER A 175 -6.39 -6.82 20.45
C SER A 175 -6.93 -7.79 21.49
N LYS A 176 -8.17 -7.59 21.97
CA LYS A 176 -8.83 -8.52 22.92
C LYS A 176 -9.01 -9.92 22.34
N GLN A 177 -9.14 -10.02 21.00
CA GLN A 177 -9.27 -11.29 20.29
C GLN A 177 -7.94 -11.82 19.74
N GLY A 178 -6.81 -11.26 20.19
CA GLY A 178 -5.47 -11.77 19.86
C GLY A 178 -4.85 -11.23 18.57
N LEU A 179 -5.32 -10.10 18.02
CA LEU A 179 -4.63 -9.43 16.92
C LEU A 179 -3.27 -8.89 17.41
N PRO A 180 -2.14 -9.25 16.78
CA PRO A 180 -0.84 -8.67 17.09
C PRO A 180 -0.76 -7.23 16.55
N LEU A 181 -1.14 -6.24 17.37
CA LEU A 181 -1.29 -4.84 16.94
C LEU A 181 -0.04 -4.27 16.25
N GLU A 182 1.16 -4.56 16.77
CA GLU A 182 2.40 -4.09 16.17
C GLU A 182 2.60 -4.64 14.75
N SER A 183 2.40 -5.96 14.58
CA SER A 183 2.49 -6.63 13.29
C SER A 183 1.42 -6.12 12.31
N PHE A 184 0.20 -5.87 12.79
CA PHE A 184 -0.86 -5.28 11.97
C PHE A 184 -0.48 -3.88 11.47
N LEU A 185 -0.08 -2.96 12.37
CA LEU A 185 0.29 -1.60 12.00
C LEU A 185 1.50 -1.56 11.07
N ARG A 186 2.49 -2.44 11.28
CA ARG A 186 3.67 -2.56 10.39
C ARG A 186 3.32 -3.01 8.97
N THR A 187 2.24 -3.76 8.80
CA THR A 187 1.89 -4.39 7.52
C THR A 187 0.71 -3.72 6.80
N LEU A 188 0.03 -2.80 7.47
CA LEU A 188 -0.99 -1.92 6.90
C LEU A 188 -0.36 -0.98 5.85
N ASN A 189 -0.75 -1.15 4.59
CA ASN A 189 -0.24 -0.38 3.46
C ASN A 189 -1.35 0.45 2.81
N TRP A 190 -1.85 1.47 3.54
CA TRP A 190 -2.95 2.34 3.08
C TRP A 190 -2.47 3.65 2.42
N GLY A 191 -1.17 3.96 2.54
CA GLY A 191 -0.61 5.30 2.31
C GLY A 191 -0.19 5.67 0.88
N THR A 192 -0.49 4.88 -0.16
CA THR A 192 -0.02 5.18 -1.52
C THR A 192 -1.00 6.00 -2.38
N GLY A 193 -2.19 6.33 -1.88
CA GLY A 193 -3.20 7.06 -2.68
C GLY A 193 -4.21 7.91 -1.91
N PHE A 194 -4.25 7.82 -0.58
CA PHE A 194 -5.00 8.75 0.26
C PHE A 194 -4.00 9.42 1.19
N VAL A 195 -3.53 10.59 0.81
CA VAL A 195 -2.87 11.47 1.76
C VAL A 195 -3.99 12.09 2.58
N PHE A 196 -3.81 12.40 3.86
CA PHE A 196 -4.84 13.13 4.58
C PHE A 196 -4.85 14.59 4.13
N SER A 197 -5.21 14.81 2.88
CA SER A 197 -5.37 16.11 2.31
C SER A 197 -6.85 16.46 2.21
N THR A 198 -7.07 17.76 2.16
CA THR A 198 -8.34 18.43 2.04
C THR A 198 -8.93 18.09 0.71
N TYR A 199 -8.05 18.02 -0.27
CA TYR A 199 -8.32 17.50 -1.58
C TYR A 199 -8.79 16.03 -1.57
N ASP A 200 -8.10 15.11 -0.88
CA ASP A 200 -8.41 13.68 -0.95
C ASP A 200 -9.74 13.31 -0.29
N TYR A 201 -10.06 13.85 0.90
CA TYR A 201 -11.37 13.58 1.50
C TYR A 201 -12.50 14.31 0.75
N GLN A 202 -12.26 15.52 0.21
CA GLN A 202 -13.26 16.21 -0.62
C GLN A 202 -13.54 15.39 -1.87
N SER A 203 -12.49 14.88 -2.53
CA SER A 203 -12.62 14.05 -3.72
C SER A 203 -13.38 12.75 -3.43
N ALA A 204 -13.08 12.08 -2.31
CA ALA A 204 -13.82 10.89 -1.87
C ALA A 204 -15.30 11.21 -1.59
N LEU A 205 -15.57 12.33 -0.92
CA LEU A 205 -16.93 12.75 -0.61
C LEU A 205 -17.73 13.17 -1.86
N LEU A 206 -17.10 13.90 -2.78
CA LEU A 206 -17.70 14.26 -4.08
C LEU A 206 -18.05 13.00 -4.89
N ALA A 207 -17.14 12.00 -4.90
CA ALA A 207 -17.39 10.73 -5.56
C ALA A 207 -18.59 9.98 -4.94
N GLN A 208 -18.72 9.98 -3.61
CA GLN A 208 -19.86 9.37 -2.91
C GLN A 208 -21.18 10.10 -3.18
N LEU A 209 -21.14 11.42 -3.37
CA LEU A 209 -22.30 12.24 -3.72
C LEU A 209 -22.66 12.17 -5.21
N HIS A 210 -21.97 11.34 -6.01
CA HIS A 210 -22.17 11.21 -7.46
C HIS A 210 -22.05 12.52 -8.25
N PHE A 211 -21.25 13.44 -7.74
CA PHE A 211 -20.92 14.65 -8.45
C PHE A 211 -20.02 14.32 -9.66
N SER A 212 -20.54 14.41 -10.89
CA SER A 212 -19.72 14.26 -12.12
C SER A 212 -18.63 15.33 -12.22
N SER A 213 -17.51 15.03 -12.91
CA SER A 213 -16.33 15.91 -12.98
C SER A 213 -16.51 17.17 -13.83
N GLU A 214 -17.59 17.29 -14.61
CA GLU A 214 -17.77 18.36 -15.60
C GLU A 214 -18.01 19.77 -15.01
N ASP A 215 -18.16 19.90 -13.68
CA ASP A 215 -18.33 21.20 -13.00
C ASP A 215 -17.83 21.12 -11.55
N TYR A 216 -16.53 20.84 -11.40
CA TYR A 216 -15.89 20.60 -10.11
C TYR A 216 -16.07 21.77 -9.13
N ASP A 217 -15.92 23.01 -9.59
CA ASP A 217 -15.96 24.20 -8.74
C ASP A 217 -17.37 24.47 -8.16
N THR A 218 -18.41 24.35 -8.98
CA THR A 218 -19.80 24.52 -8.53
C THR A 218 -20.23 23.43 -7.55
N LYS A 219 -19.76 22.19 -7.77
CA LYS A 219 -20.06 21.06 -6.89
C LYS A 219 -19.27 21.11 -5.59
N LEU A 220 -18.03 21.61 -5.64
CA LEU A 220 -17.25 21.91 -4.44
C LEU A 220 -17.91 23.00 -3.61
N LYS A 221 -18.46 24.05 -4.23
CA LYS A 221 -19.24 25.08 -3.54
C LYS A 221 -20.49 24.48 -2.87
N THR A 222 -21.24 23.66 -3.59
CA THR A 222 -22.42 22.95 -3.05
C THR A 222 -22.04 22.08 -1.84
N LEU A 223 -20.93 21.35 -1.93
CA LEU A 223 -20.40 20.56 -0.83
C LEU A 223 -20.02 21.43 0.38
N LYS A 224 -19.35 22.56 0.16
CA LYS A 224 -19.00 23.52 1.22
C LYS A 224 -20.26 24.05 1.91
N ASP A 225 -21.30 24.37 1.17
CA ASP A 225 -22.58 24.84 1.70
C ASP A 225 -23.28 23.76 2.53
N MET A 226 -23.24 22.49 2.10
CA MET A 226 -23.77 21.36 2.87
C MET A 226 -23.02 21.18 4.19
N LEU A 227 -21.68 21.25 4.16
CA LEU A 227 -20.83 21.16 5.36
C LEU A 227 -21.04 22.35 6.31
N ALA A 228 -21.42 23.52 5.80
CA ALA A 228 -21.71 24.71 6.59
C ALA A 228 -23.08 24.63 7.30
N LYS A 229 -24.07 23.98 6.70
CA LYS A 229 -25.46 23.94 7.18
C LYS A 229 -25.74 22.87 8.24
N ASP A 230 -24.78 22.01 8.57
CA ASP A 230 -24.91 20.90 9.54
C ASP A 230 -26.20 20.07 9.31
N SER A 231 -26.57 19.87 8.04
CA SER A 231 -27.90 19.43 7.63
C SER A 231 -28.21 17.94 7.83
N SER A 232 -27.25 17.14 8.33
CA SER A 232 -27.48 15.74 8.70
C SER A 232 -26.50 15.24 9.78
N PRO A 233 -26.88 14.22 10.58
CA PRO A 233 -25.98 13.61 11.57
C PRO A 233 -24.67 13.07 10.97
N THR A 234 -24.71 12.59 9.72
CA THR A 234 -23.53 12.10 9.00
C THR A 234 -22.59 13.25 8.64
N ILE A 235 -23.13 14.38 8.16
CA ILE A 235 -22.36 15.58 7.84
C ILE A 235 -21.72 16.16 9.10
N LEU A 236 -22.48 16.23 10.19
CA LEU A 236 -21.97 16.67 11.50
C LEU A 236 -20.81 15.77 11.97
N ARG A 237 -20.97 14.45 11.88
CA ARG A 237 -19.92 13.49 12.22
C ARG A 237 -18.68 13.64 11.33
N LEU A 238 -18.85 13.87 10.04
CA LEU A 238 -17.73 14.11 9.12
C LEU A 238 -16.97 15.39 9.50
N LYS A 239 -17.68 16.49 9.80
CA LYS A 239 -17.08 17.77 10.24
C LYS A 239 -16.24 17.60 11.52
N ILE A 240 -16.76 16.84 12.48
CA ILE A 240 -16.07 16.49 13.72
C ILE A 240 -14.77 15.72 13.43
N LEU A 241 -14.87 14.62 12.67
CA LEU A 241 -13.71 13.77 12.37
C LEU A 241 -12.65 14.53 11.57
N ARG A 242 -13.09 15.34 10.61
CA ARG A 242 -12.22 16.20 9.82
C ARG A 242 -11.43 17.17 10.69
N ALA A 243 -12.06 17.82 11.67
CA ALA A 243 -11.37 18.76 12.56
C ALA A 243 -10.18 18.13 13.31
N GLY A 244 -10.25 16.82 13.61
CA GLY A 244 -9.10 16.06 14.09
C GLY A 244 -8.08 15.76 13.00
N LEU A 245 -8.55 15.19 11.88
CA LEU A 245 -7.67 14.69 10.81
C LEU A 245 -6.85 15.75 10.08
N ASP A 246 -7.38 16.98 10.00
CA ASP A 246 -6.77 18.09 9.27
C ASP A 246 -5.38 18.46 9.87
N ASN A 247 -5.16 18.26 11.17
CA ASN A 247 -4.01 18.85 11.86
C ASN A 247 -2.99 17.80 12.33
N PHE A 248 -2.24 17.18 11.41
CA PHE A 248 -1.03 16.41 11.75
C PHE A 248 0.22 17.22 11.42
N LEU A 249 1.15 17.35 12.38
CA LEU A 249 2.39 18.15 12.24
C LEU A 249 3.25 17.79 11.01
N PHE A 250 3.17 16.55 10.53
CA PHE A 250 3.96 16.05 9.40
C PHE A 250 3.06 15.75 8.18
N ASN A 251 2.25 16.73 7.76
CA ASN A 251 1.33 16.61 6.63
C ASN A 251 1.58 17.72 5.60
N ARG A 252 2.03 17.32 4.39
CA ARG A 252 2.58 18.23 3.37
C ARG A 252 1.53 19.07 2.62
N PHE A 253 0.24 18.71 2.68
CA PHE A 253 -0.73 19.17 1.67
C PHE A 253 -1.72 20.26 2.12
N ASP A 254 -2.06 20.36 3.41
CA ASP A 254 -3.17 21.25 3.84
C ASP A 254 -2.81 22.28 4.91
N TYR A 255 -1.92 21.88 5.82
CA TYR A 255 -1.54 22.69 6.99
C TYR A 255 -0.04 22.57 7.24
N GLY A 256 0.71 22.40 6.15
CA GLY A 256 2.17 22.28 6.17
C GLY A 256 2.76 23.42 7.00
N ILE A 257 3.56 23.04 7.99
CA ILE A 257 4.51 23.97 8.60
C ILE A 257 5.71 24.06 7.67
N ASP A 258 6.47 25.15 7.78
CA ASP A 258 7.70 25.33 7.00
C ASP A 258 8.64 24.12 7.14
N GLY A 259 9.37 23.77 6.07
CA GLY A 259 10.21 22.58 6.04
C GLY A 259 11.31 22.57 7.10
N GLN A 260 11.87 23.73 7.47
CA GLN A 260 12.88 23.85 8.53
C GLN A 260 12.25 23.70 9.92
N GLU A 261 11.05 24.27 10.12
CA GLU A 261 10.25 24.08 11.34
C GLU A 261 9.88 22.58 11.52
N GLU A 262 9.39 21.95 10.45
CA GLU A 262 9.06 20.51 10.42
C GLU A 262 10.27 19.66 10.80
N MET A 263 11.44 19.98 10.24
CA MET A 263 12.69 19.31 10.57
C MET A 263 13.04 19.46 12.06
N ALA A 264 12.85 20.65 12.63
CA ALA A 264 13.15 20.92 14.02
C ALA A 264 12.25 20.14 14.96
N TYR A 265 10.94 20.08 14.68
CA TYR A 265 10.01 19.25 15.43
C TYR A 265 10.44 17.79 15.39
N TYR A 266 10.73 17.27 14.20
CA TYR A 266 11.13 15.88 14.03
C TYR A 266 12.35 15.50 14.86
N LYS A 267 13.42 16.31 14.83
CA LYS A 267 14.66 16.07 15.62
C LYS A 267 14.36 15.93 17.11
N GLN A 268 13.33 16.61 17.62
CA GLN A 268 12.93 16.56 19.02
C GLN A 268 11.95 15.41 19.32
N VAL A 269 11.03 15.09 18.40
CA VAL A 269 10.03 14.03 18.55
C VAL A 269 10.67 12.70 18.91
N GLN A 270 11.67 12.25 18.14
CA GLN A 270 12.31 10.97 18.41
C GLN A 270 13.01 10.96 19.76
N LYS A 271 13.67 12.07 20.14
CA LYS A 271 14.41 12.18 21.39
C LYS A 271 13.52 12.17 22.62
N ILE A 272 12.32 12.75 22.54
CA ILE A 272 11.47 13.01 23.72
C ILE A 272 10.28 12.06 23.80
N LEU A 273 9.66 11.72 22.66
CA LEU A 273 8.52 10.80 22.60
C LEU A 273 8.91 9.38 22.22
N GLY A 274 10.13 9.16 21.73
CA GLY A 274 10.56 7.84 21.23
C GLY A 274 9.82 7.39 19.98
N LEU A 275 9.13 8.30 19.28
CA LEU A 275 8.42 7.99 18.02
C LEU A 275 9.36 8.17 16.83
N SER A 276 9.49 7.13 16.00
CA SER A 276 10.11 7.25 14.68
C SER A 276 9.13 7.83 13.65
N LEU A 277 9.61 8.28 12.48
CA LEU A 277 8.72 8.65 11.36
C LEU A 277 7.84 7.48 10.94
N GLN A 278 8.36 6.26 10.99
CA GLN A 278 7.60 5.07 10.65
C GLN A 278 6.44 4.87 11.61
N ASP A 279 6.64 5.10 12.91
CA ASP A 279 5.59 4.99 13.91
C ASP A 279 4.48 6.00 13.65
N ILE A 280 4.86 7.26 13.42
CA ILE A 280 3.92 8.34 13.09
C ILE A 280 3.15 7.98 11.82
N GLN A 281 3.84 7.51 10.78
CA GLN A 281 3.19 7.14 9.53
C GLN A 281 2.24 5.95 9.69
N ARG A 282 2.62 4.91 10.45
CA ARG A 282 1.75 3.74 10.69
C ARG A 282 0.45 4.15 11.36
N TRP A 283 0.51 5.06 12.33
CA TRP A 283 -0.68 5.61 12.98
C TRP A 283 -1.51 6.47 12.04
N LYS A 284 -0.87 7.32 11.22
CA LYS A 284 -1.56 8.04 10.13
C LYS A 284 -2.26 7.05 9.18
N ASN A 285 -1.55 6.06 8.64
CA ASN A 285 -2.15 5.04 7.77
C ASN A 285 -3.34 4.34 8.42
N TYR A 286 -3.28 4.06 9.73
CA TYR A 286 -4.40 3.50 10.48
C TYR A 286 -5.62 4.41 10.51
N TYR A 287 -5.41 5.69 10.85
CA TYR A 287 -6.48 6.69 10.81
C TYR A 287 -7.08 6.79 9.38
N ALA A 288 -6.26 6.71 8.33
CA ALA A 288 -6.69 6.89 6.94
C ALA A 288 -7.55 5.71 6.53
N TYR A 289 -7.04 4.51 6.82
CA TYR A 289 -7.74 3.25 6.64
C TYR A 289 -9.13 3.29 7.28
N ARG A 290 -9.21 3.67 8.56
CA ARG A 290 -10.49 3.71 9.29
C ARG A 290 -11.45 4.75 8.72
N PHE A 291 -10.96 5.95 8.46
CA PHE A 291 -11.80 7.04 7.98
C PHE A 291 -12.31 6.78 6.56
N GLN A 292 -11.42 6.42 5.62
CA GLN A 292 -11.79 6.18 4.22
C GLN A 292 -12.70 4.96 4.07
N THR A 293 -12.43 3.89 4.82
CA THR A 293 -13.30 2.69 4.85
C THR A 293 -14.71 3.05 5.31
N TRP A 294 -14.83 3.86 6.37
CA TRP A 294 -16.12 4.35 6.83
C TRP A 294 -16.78 5.26 5.78
N LEU A 295 -16.09 6.29 5.31
CA LEU A 295 -16.62 7.28 4.37
C LEU A 295 -17.16 6.62 3.10
N ASN A 296 -16.39 5.68 2.53
CA ASN A 296 -16.80 4.96 1.32
C ASN A 296 -17.97 4.00 1.53
N GLY A 297 -18.23 3.58 2.77
CA GLY A 297 -19.34 2.70 3.10
C GLY A 297 -20.62 3.44 3.52
N VAL A 298 -20.60 4.76 3.71
CA VAL A 298 -21.79 5.51 4.17
C VAL A 298 -22.70 5.87 2.99
N ARG A 299 -23.70 5.01 2.75
CA ARG A 299 -24.75 5.24 1.74
C ARG A 299 -25.69 6.41 2.04
N ALA A 300 -25.85 6.79 3.31
CA ALA A 300 -26.79 7.83 3.74
C ALA A 300 -26.49 9.23 3.13
N LEU A 301 -25.32 9.42 2.52
CA LEU A 301 -24.96 10.65 1.81
C LEU A 301 -25.55 10.70 0.39
N SER A 302 -25.94 9.57 -0.19
CA SER A 302 -26.57 9.44 -1.50
C SER A 302 -27.95 8.83 -1.34
N THR A 303 -28.97 9.65 -1.06
CA THR A 303 -30.36 9.25 -0.79
C THR A 303 -31.10 8.54 -1.94
N SER A 304 -30.41 8.16 -3.02
CA SER A 304 -30.98 7.61 -4.24
C SER A 304 -30.17 6.42 -4.79
N LYS A 305 -30.22 5.25 -4.14
CA LYS A 305 -29.77 4.02 -4.81
C LYS A 305 -30.80 2.89 -4.67
N PRO A 306 -31.32 2.33 -5.78
CA PRO A 306 -31.80 0.95 -5.76
C PRO A 306 -30.65 0.01 -5.36
N PRO A 307 -30.92 -1.25 -4.98
CA PRO A 307 -29.88 -2.23 -4.66
C PRO A 307 -28.82 -2.24 -5.76
N ILE A 308 -27.54 -2.09 -5.38
CA ILE A 308 -26.44 -2.10 -6.34
C ILE A 308 -26.43 -3.46 -7.05
N PRO A 309 -26.48 -3.50 -8.40
CA PRO A 309 -26.33 -4.74 -9.14
C PRO A 309 -25.06 -5.50 -8.72
N LEU A 310 -25.15 -6.83 -8.58
CA LEU A 310 -24.07 -7.68 -8.08
C LEU A 310 -22.73 -7.49 -8.81
N ASP A 311 -22.78 -7.18 -10.11
CA ASP A 311 -21.62 -6.92 -10.98
C ASP A 311 -20.93 -5.56 -10.71
N ARG A 312 -21.58 -4.65 -9.97
CA ARG A 312 -21.06 -3.33 -9.61
C ARG A 312 -20.77 -3.16 -8.12
N LEU A 313 -21.05 -4.18 -7.30
CA LEU A 313 -20.82 -4.13 -5.86
C LEU A 313 -19.32 -4.14 -5.55
N ASN A 314 -18.87 -3.22 -4.69
CA ASN A 314 -17.49 -3.17 -4.19
C ASN A 314 -17.47 -3.53 -2.70
N ILE A 315 -16.32 -3.96 -2.17
CA ILE A 315 -16.16 -4.29 -0.75
C ILE A 315 -16.54 -3.10 0.15
N TYR A 316 -16.23 -1.87 -0.25
CA TYR A 316 -16.59 -0.68 0.53
C TYR A 316 -18.09 -0.55 0.79
N ASP A 317 -18.94 -0.95 -0.18
CA ASP A 317 -20.40 -0.94 -0.02
C ASP A 317 -20.85 -1.90 1.09
N CYS A 318 -20.07 -2.93 1.38
CA CYS A 318 -20.37 -3.96 2.37
C CYS A 318 -19.79 -3.70 3.76
N LEU A 319 -18.77 -2.84 3.89
CA LEU A 319 -18.11 -2.59 5.18
C LEU A 319 -19.00 -1.81 6.16
N ASN A 320 -20.02 -1.12 5.64
CA ASN A 320 -21.04 -0.41 6.42
C ASN A 320 -22.44 -0.57 5.78
N ALA A 321 -22.76 -1.81 5.36
CA ALA A 321 -24.02 -2.15 4.70
C ALA A 321 -25.25 -1.82 5.57
N SER A 322 -26.32 -1.34 4.93
CA SER A 322 -27.63 -1.26 5.59
C SER A 322 -28.24 -2.67 5.72
N LYS A 323 -29.34 -2.80 6.48
CA LYS A 323 -30.01 -4.10 6.65
C LYS A 323 -30.48 -4.69 5.30
N GLU A 324 -30.87 -3.82 4.38
CA GLU A 324 -31.38 -4.16 3.05
C GLU A 324 -30.28 -4.68 2.12
N ASP A 325 -29.03 -4.26 2.33
CA ASP A 325 -27.89 -4.67 1.50
C ASP A 325 -27.21 -5.96 1.96
N ILE A 326 -27.51 -6.44 3.18
CA ILE A 326 -26.81 -7.60 3.78
C ILE A 326 -26.83 -8.81 2.84
N LEU A 327 -27.99 -9.14 2.24
CA LEU A 327 -28.11 -10.32 1.38
C LEU A 327 -27.25 -10.20 0.11
N ALA A 328 -27.22 -9.03 -0.53
CA ALA A 328 -26.39 -8.77 -1.70
C ALA A 328 -24.89 -8.83 -1.33
N CYS A 329 -24.52 -8.25 -0.19
CA CYS A 329 -23.16 -8.33 0.33
C CYS A 329 -22.74 -9.75 0.70
N GLN A 330 -23.62 -10.57 1.28
CA GLN A 330 -23.33 -11.98 1.52
C GLN A 330 -23.07 -12.74 0.22
N ALA A 331 -23.88 -12.52 -0.81
CA ALA A 331 -23.69 -13.13 -2.12
C ALA A 331 -22.34 -12.71 -2.76
N PHE A 332 -21.98 -11.44 -2.66
CA PHE A 332 -20.67 -10.93 -3.09
C PHE A 332 -19.50 -11.54 -2.31
N LEU A 333 -19.58 -11.60 -0.97
CA LEU A 333 -18.51 -12.12 -0.13
C LEU A 333 -18.29 -13.63 -0.28
N LYS A 334 -19.32 -14.39 -0.71
CA LYS A 334 -19.20 -15.82 -1.07
C LYS A 334 -18.34 -16.05 -2.31
N ASN A 335 -18.27 -15.08 -3.20
CA ASN A 335 -17.47 -15.13 -4.42
C ASN A 335 -16.52 -13.93 -4.47
N PRO A 336 -15.42 -13.97 -3.67
CA PRO A 336 -14.45 -12.89 -3.60
C PRO A 336 -14.06 -12.33 -4.96
N SER A 337 -14.27 -11.03 -5.14
CA SER A 337 -13.94 -10.32 -6.37
C SER A 337 -12.56 -9.68 -6.29
N ALA A 338 -12.09 -9.21 -7.45
CA ALA A 338 -10.82 -8.52 -7.61
C ALA A 338 -10.57 -7.37 -6.59
N PRO A 339 -11.54 -6.46 -6.36
CA PRO A 339 -11.40 -5.43 -5.34
C PRO A 339 -11.26 -5.96 -3.91
N LEU A 340 -11.91 -7.07 -3.55
CA LEU A 340 -11.81 -7.65 -2.21
C LEU A 340 -10.39 -8.15 -1.92
N TYR A 341 -9.78 -8.88 -2.87
CA TYR A 341 -8.40 -9.34 -2.75
C TYR A 341 -7.43 -8.18 -2.59
N TYR A 342 -7.55 -7.16 -3.45
CA TYR A 342 -6.71 -5.96 -3.36
C TYR A 342 -6.87 -5.26 -2.01
N TYR A 343 -8.11 -4.99 -1.60
CA TYR A 343 -8.43 -4.37 -0.31
C TYR A 343 -7.84 -5.16 0.86
N PHE A 344 -7.97 -6.50 0.87
CA PHE A 344 -7.48 -7.30 1.98
C PHE A 344 -5.94 -7.36 2.02
N ARG A 345 -5.26 -7.34 0.87
CA ARG A 345 -3.80 -7.24 0.80
C ARG A 345 -3.28 -5.93 1.38
N ILE A 346 -3.93 -4.80 1.11
CA ILE A 346 -3.48 -3.48 1.59
C ILE A 346 -3.92 -3.18 3.03
N SER A 347 -5.14 -3.56 3.42
CA SER A 347 -5.68 -3.32 4.77
C SER A 347 -5.19 -4.32 5.79
N ARG A 348 -4.87 -5.56 5.37
CA ARG A 348 -4.55 -6.72 6.21
C ARG A 348 -5.65 -7.16 7.17
N LEU A 349 -6.68 -6.35 7.41
CA LEU A 349 -7.76 -6.62 8.33
C LEU A 349 -9.10 -6.26 7.68
N ILE A 350 -9.97 -7.26 7.55
CA ILE A 350 -11.38 -7.04 7.26
C ILE A 350 -12.13 -6.97 8.59
N ALA A 351 -12.90 -5.89 8.76
CA ALA A 351 -13.75 -5.67 9.91
C ALA A 351 -15.07 -5.06 9.44
N PHE A 352 -16.16 -5.44 10.10
CA PHE A 352 -17.48 -4.86 9.90
C PHE A 352 -17.79 -3.97 11.10
N GLY A 353 -17.84 -2.65 10.88
CA GLY A 353 -17.83 -1.64 11.93
C GLY A 353 -16.60 -1.73 12.83
N ASN A 354 -16.80 -2.15 14.09
CA ASN A 354 -15.75 -2.34 15.10
C ASN A 354 -15.50 -3.83 15.43
N GLN A 355 -16.12 -4.76 14.69
CA GLN A 355 -15.91 -6.19 14.88
C GLN A 355 -14.85 -6.70 13.89
N PRO A 356 -13.67 -7.14 14.35
CA PRO A 356 -12.67 -7.76 13.48
C PRO A 356 -13.23 -9.06 12.91
N CYS A 357 -12.85 -9.40 11.67
CA CYS A 357 -13.35 -10.59 10.99
C CYS A 357 -12.25 -11.53 10.52
N LEU A 358 -11.40 -11.05 9.59
CA LEU A 358 -10.27 -11.80 9.05
C LEU A 358 -9.01 -10.92 9.10
N TYR A 359 -7.89 -11.49 9.54
CA TYR A 359 -6.57 -10.89 9.48
C TYR A 359 -5.67 -11.69 8.55
N LEU A 360 -5.02 -10.99 7.62
CA LEU A 360 -3.99 -11.54 6.76
C LEU A 360 -2.64 -11.36 7.45
N THR A 361 -2.08 -12.47 7.94
CA THR A 361 -0.80 -12.47 8.64
C THR A 361 0.36 -12.03 7.73
N PRO A 362 1.51 -11.64 8.29
CA PRO A 362 2.72 -11.38 7.50
C PRO A 362 3.16 -12.56 6.62
N GLN A 363 2.79 -13.80 6.97
CA GLN A 363 3.10 -15.00 6.20
C GLN A 363 2.06 -15.28 5.10
N ASN A 364 1.13 -14.35 4.87
CA ASN A 364 0.05 -14.50 3.89
C ASN A 364 -0.91 -15.66 4.23
N THR A 365 -1.12 -15.91 5.53
CA THR A 365 -2.14 -16.85 6.05
C THR A 365 -3.32 -16.09 6.63
N ILE A 366 -4.50 -16.71 6.71
CA ILE A 366 -5.70 -16.09 7.26
C ILE A 366 -5.90 -16.52 8.71
N GLN A 367 -6.03 -15.55 9.61
CA GLN A 367 -6.53 -15.71 10.97
C GLN A 367 -7.98 -15.18 11.02
N ALA A 368 -8.92 -16.01 11.48
CA ALA A 368 -10.31 -15.61 11.69
C ALA A 368 -10.57 -15.19 13.14
N PHE A 369 -11.47 -14.24 13.34
CA PHE A 369 -11.90 -13.75 14.65
C PHE A 369 -13.37 -14.10 14.92
N PRO A 370 -13.72 -14.58 16.13
CA PRO A 370 -15.12 -14.78 16.49
C PRO A 370 -15.98 -13.51 16.26
N SER A 371 -17.03 -13.63 15.45
CA SER A 371 -17.90 -12.50 15.13
C SER A 371 -19.37 -12.90 15.06
N LYS A 372 -20.23 -12.01 15.54
CA LYS A 372 -21.70 -12.14 15.42
C LYS A 372 -22.24 -11.44 14.17
N ASP A 373 -21.37 -10.75 13.43
CA ASP A 373 -21.76 -10.05 12.22
C ASP A 373 -22.06 -11.05 11.08
N PRO A 374 -23.24 -10.96 10.43
CA PRO A 374 -23.65 -11.92 9.41
C PRO A 374 -22.81 -11.85 8.12
N LEU A 375 -22.20 -10.70 7.81
CA LEU A 375 -21.28 -10.56 6.68
C LEU A 375 -19.95 -11.23 7.02
N CYS A 376 -19.49 -11.06 8.26
CA CYS A 376 -18.29 -11.73 8.71
C CYS A 376 -18.43 -13.26 8.68
N GLN A 377 -19.56 -13.80 9.17
CA GLN A 377 -19.82 -15.24 9.13
C GLN A 377 -19.83 -15.78 7.69
N SER A 378 -20.44 -15.04 6.75
CA SER A 378 -20.44 -15.40 5.33
C SER A 378 -19.03 -15.42 4.72
N LEU A 379 -18.21 -14.43 5.06
CA LEU A 379 -16.83 -14.33 4.60
C LEU A 379 -15.92 -15.41 5.23
N GLN A 380 -16.12 -15.74 6.51
CA GLN A 380 -15.38 -16.79 7.20
C GLN A 380 -15.70 -18.19 6.68
N ALA A 381 -16.95 -18.42 6.25
CA ALA A 381 -17.33 -19.66 5.59
C ALA A 381 -16.73 -19.80 4.18
N ASN A 382 -16.31 -18.69 3.56
CA ASN A 382 -15.75 -18.65 2.20
C ASN A 382 -14.49 -17.76 2.16
N PRO A 383 -13.42 -18.11 2.91
CA PRO A 383 -12.27 -17.24 3.05
C PRO A 383 -11.55 -17.05 1.69
N PRO A 384 -11.09 -15.83 1.38
CA PRO A 384 -10.42 -15.55 0.12
C PRO A 384 -9.09 -16.32 0.02
N GLN A 385 -8.77 -16.83 -1.17
CA GLN A 385 -7.52 -17.54 -1.41
C GLN A 385 -6.38 -16.55 -1.69
N MET A 386 -5.62 -16.17 -0.66
CA MET A 386 -4.64 -15.08 -0.74
C MET A 386 -3.31 -15.43 -1.43
N GLY A 387 -3.21 -16.59 -2.09
CA GLY A 387 -2.00 -17.06 -2.76
C GLY A 387 -1.07 -17.87 -1.85
N VAL A 388 0.21 -17.95 -2.21
CA VAL A 388 1.17 -18.82 -1.51
C VAL A 388 1.55 -18.30 -0.12
N VAL A 389 1.80 -19.21 0.81
CA VAL A 389 2.34 -18.90 2.14
C VAL A 389 3.78 -18.43 2.01
N VAL A 390 4.11 -17.31 2.64
CA VAL A 390 5.46 -16.76 2.65
C VAL A 390 6.22 -17.29 3.86
N PRO A 391 7.43 -17.87 3.70
CA PRO A 391 8.24 -18.33 4.82
C PRO A 391 8.54 -17.20 5.82
N SER A 392 8.39 -17.49 7.12
CA SER A 392 8.58 -16.49 8.18
C SER A 392 10.00 -15.93 8.23
N ASN A 393 11.00 -16.76 7.95
CA ASN A 393 12.40 -16.34 7.84
C ASN A 393 12.63 -15.38 6.66
N LEU A 394 11.92 -15.54 5.54
CA LEU A 394 12.00 -14.63 4.40
C LEU A 394 11.37 -13.27 4.74
N VAL A 395 10.19 -13.28 5.37
CA VAL A 395 9.55 -12.04 5.87
C VAL A 395 10.49 -11.28 6.81
N LYS A 396 11.10 -12.00 7.76
CA LYS A 396 12.06 -11.41 8.71
C LYS A 396 13.29 -10.84 7.99
N ALA A 397 13.85 -11.55 7.01
CA ALA A 397 15.01 -11.06 6.25
C ALA A 397 14.70 -9.76 5.48
N PHE A 398 13.50 -9.65 4.88
CA PHE A 398 13.05 -8.42 4.24
C PHE A 398 12.86 -7.28 5.25
N GLN A 399 12.27 -7.56 6.41
CA GLN A 399 12.08 -6.55 7.47
C GLN A 399 13.43 -6.00 7.94
N GLU A 400 14.38 -6.87 8.27
CA GLU A 400 15.71 -6.46 8.71
C GLU A 400 16.48 -5.69 7.62
N ALA A 401 16.27 -6.04 6.34
CA ALA A 401 16.87 -5.32 5.23
C ALA A 401 16.28 -3.92 5.07
N GLN A 402 14.95 -3.77 5.14
CA GLN A 402 14.30 -2.45 5.11
C GLN A 402 14.75 -1.59 6.29
N ASP A 403 14.76 -2.14 7.51
CA ASP A 403 15.18 -1.42 8.72
C ASP A 403 16.64 -0.96 8.62
N THR A 404 17.52 -1.82 8.10
CA THR A 404 18.94 -1.48 7.89
C THR A 404 19.10 -0.43 6.79
N LEU A 405 18.30 -0.50 5.73
CA LEU A 405 18.33 0.49 4.64
C LEU A 405 17.88 1.87 5.13
N MET A 406 16.77 1.93 5.87
CA MET A 406 16.28 3.18 6.45
C MET A 406 17.32 3.78 7.39
N TYR A 407 17.88 2.98 8.31
CA TYR A 407 18.93 3.45 9.21
C TYR A 407 20.16 4.00 8.46
N MET A 408 20.61 3.28 7.41
CA MET A 408 21.74 3.72 6.59
C MET A 408 21.46 5.08 5.94
N LEU A 409 20.26 5.28 5.43
CA LEU A 409 19.95 6.51 4.71
C LEU A 409 19.67 7.69 5.64
N ASP A 410 19.15 7.43 6.83
CA ASP A 410 18.92 8.46 7.85
C ASP A 410 20.23 8.84 8.59
N THR A 411 21.33 8.09 8.39
CA THR A 411 22.59 8.27 9.12
C THR A 411 23.79 8.43 8.17
N PRO A 412 24.27 9.67 7.94
CA PRO A 412 25.55 9.89 7.27
C PRO A 412 26.69 9.14 7.98
N PRO A 413 27.65 8.51 7.26
CA PRO A 413 27.93 8.71 5.83
C PRO A 413 27.14 7.79 4.88
N HIS A 414 26.10 7.08 5.34
CA HIS A 414 25.37 6.08 4.54
C HIS A 414 26.20 4.82 4.20
N ASP A 415 26.83 4.23 5.23
CA ASP A 415 27.62 3.00 5.09
C ASP A 415 26.78 1.80 4.63
N LEU A 416 27.10 1.29 3.46
CA LEU A 416 26.38 0.18 2.83
C LEU A 416 26.69 -1.20 3.41
N LYS A 417 27.79 -1.34 4.15
CA LYS A 417 28.30 -2.65 4.61
C LYS A 417 27.27 -3.45 5.43
N PRO A 418 26.50 -2.87 6.37
CA PRO A 418 25.44 -3.58 7.07
C PRO A 418 24.33 -4.02 6.12
N PHE A 419 23.91 -3.15 5.21
CA PHE A 419 22.82 -3.42 4.28
C PHE A 419 23.16 -4.55 3.29
N LYS A 420 24.40 -4.59 2.78
CA LYS A 420 24.87 -5.68 1.90
C LYS A 420 24.72 -7.06 2.54
N LYS A 421 24.98 -7.19 3.85
CA LYS A 421 24.78 -8.45 4.58
C LYS A 421 23.30 -8.86 4.61
N ARG A 422 22.38 -7.90 4.74
CA ARG A 422 20.93 -8.15 4.74
C ARG A 422 20.41 -8.60 3.38
N LEU A 423 20.91 -8.04 2.29
CA LEU A 423 20.59 -8.53 0.94
C LEU A 423 20.94 -10.02 0.79
N GLN A 424 22.10 -10.43 1.30
CA GLN A 424 22.51 -11.83 1.28
C GLN A 424 21.61 -12.72 2.13
N ALA A 425 21.14 -12.24 3.29
CA ALA A 425 20.22 -12.98 4.16
C ALA A 425 18.88 -13.25 3.46
N ILE A 426 18.35 -12.28 2.68
CA ILE A 426 17.16 -12.50 1.86
C ILE A 426 17.39 -13.66 0.89
N LEU A 427 18.47 -13.62 0.10
CA LEU A 427 18.76 -14.69 -0.87
C LEU A 427 18.86 -16.07 -0.21
N GLN A 428 19.46 -16.15 0.98
CA GLN A 428 19.56 -17.39 1.76
C GLN A 428 18.21 -17.90 2.29
N ALA A 429 17.21 -17.02 2.42
CA ALA A 429 15.85 -17.39 2.81
C ALA A 429 14.94 -17.75 1.61
N THR A 430 15.47 -17.80 0.39
CA THR A 430 14.72 -18.18 -0.82
C THR A 430 15.15 -19.55 -1.36
N PRO A 431 14.37 -20.16 -2.28
CA PRO A 431 14.79 -21.37 -2.98
C PRO A 431 16.14 -21.25 -3.71
N LEU A 432 16.59 -20.03 -4.03
CA LEU A 432 17.88 -19.79 -4.68
C LEU A 432 19.07 -20.21 -3.79
N ALA A 433 18.90 -20.27 -2.46
CA ALA A 433 19.94 -20.70 -1.52
C ALA A 433 20.41 -22.14 -1.77
N SER A 434 19.53 -22.98 -2.33
CA SER A 434 19.87 -24.37 -2.68
C SER A 434 20.79 -24.48 -3.91
N LEU A 435 20.92 -23.40 -4.69
CA LEU A 435 21.71 -23.39 -5.92
C LEU A 435 23.20 -23.24 -5.58
N ARG A 436 23.94 -24.34 -5.74
CA ARG A 436 25.39 -24.42 -5.43
C ARG A 436 26.24 -24.68 -6.66
N GLY A 437 27.50 -24.29 -6.59
CA GLY A 437 28.53 -24.52 -7.62
C GLY A 437 28.73 -23.36 -8.58
N ALA A 438 29.83 -23.39 -9.33
CA ALA A 438 30.27 -22.31 -10.22
C ALA A 438 29.19 -21.89 -11.23
N LYS A 439 28.35 -22.84 -11.68
CA LYS A 439 27.27 -22.62 -12.65
C LYS A 439 26.16 -21.66 -12.18
N TRP A 440 26.09 -21.35 -10.88
CA TRP A 440 25.08 -20.45 -10.29
C TRP A 440 25.67 -19.21 -9.62
N HIS A 441 27.00 -19.09 -9.49
CA HIS A 441 27.61 -18.07 -8.63
C HIS A 441 27.19 -16.64 -9.02
N HIS A 442 27.13 -16.36 -10.32
CA HIS A 442 26.76 -15.05 -10.84
C HIS A 442 25.26 -14.73 -10.74
N LEU A 443 24.40 -15.74 -10.54
CA LEU A 443 22.97 -15.54 -10.36
C LEU A 443 22.67 -14.80 -9.05
N LEU A 444 23.30 -15.24 -7.95
CA LEU A 444 23.06 -14.62 -6.64
C LEU A 444 23.56 -13.17 -6.60
N ASP A 445 24.67 -12.88 -7.27
CA ASP A 445 25.16 -11.51 -7.42
C ASP A 445 24.23 -10.66 -8.28
N TYR A 446 23.69 -11.22 -9.36
CA TYR A 446 22.69 -10.56 -10.20
C TYR A 446 21.40 -10.24 -9.43
N GLU A 447 20.85 -11.22 -8.68
CA GLU A 447 19.66 -11.02 -7.87
C GLU A 447 19.86 -10.07 -6.69
N ARG A 448 21.08 -9.97 -6.16
CA ARG A 448 21.43 -8.95 -5.15
C ARG A 448 21.21 -7.53 -5.70
N LEU A 449 21.46 -7.29 -6.99
CA LEU A 449 21.23 -5.99 -7.63
C LEU A 449 19.73 -5.68 -7.76
N HIS A 450 18.92 -6.69 -8.10
CA HIS A 450 17.47 -6.53 -8.13
C HIS A 450 16.92 -6.22 -6.73
N LEU A 451 17.36 -6.94 -5.71
CA LEU A 451 16.96 -6.68 -4.32
C LEU A 451 17.33 -5.26 -3.86
N LEU A 452 18.52 -4.77 -4.23
CA LEU A 452 18.94 -3.40 -3.95
C LEU A 452 17.92 -2.38 -4.49
N ALA A 453 17.54 -2.49 -5.76
CA ALA A 453 16.61 -1.55 -6.39
C ALA A 453 15.17 -1.70 -5.92
N LEU A 454 14.71 -2.93 -5.64
CA LEU A 454 13.38 -3.20 -5.10
C LEU A 454 13.22 -2.68 -3.68
N LEU A 455 14.19 -2.94 -2.80
CA LEU A 455 14.16 -2.46 -1.43
C LEU A 455 14.21 -0.95 -1.38
N ARG A 456 14.98 -0.29 -2.25
CA ARG A 456 14.92 1.16 -2.34
C ARG A 456 13.55 1.65 -2.82
N GLY A 457 13.07 1.14 -3.95
CA GLY A 457 11.77 1.56 -4.48
C GLY A 457 10.62 1.33 -3.51
N SER A 458 10.79 0.41 -2.55
CA SER A 458 9.84 0.18 -1.46
C SER A 458 9.77 1.28 -0.39
N LEU A 459 10.70 2.23 -0.33
CA LEU A 459 10.76 3.26 0.71
C LEU A 459 10.17 4.62 0.31
N GLY A 460 9.60 4.75 -0.89
CA GLY A 460 9.06 6.03 -1.40
C GLY A 460 10.14 7.01 -1.89
N SER A 461 9.77 8.27 -2.12
CA SER A 461 10.71 9.31 -2.57
C SER A 461 11.68 9.68 -1.45
N PHE A 462 12.95 9.87 -1.78
CA PHE A 462 13.97 10.39 -0.86
C PHE A 462 14.15 11.88 -1.13
N ASP A 463 14.04 12.68 -0.08
CA ASP A 463 14.39 14.09 -0.09
C ASP A 463 15.87 14.24 0.27
N PHE A 464 16.65 14.69 -0.70
CA PHE A 464 18.10 14.87 -0.60
C PHE A 464 18.50 16.02 0.32
N ASP A 465 17.66 17.05 0.46
CA ASP A 465 17.97 18.19 1.33
C ASP A 465 17.69 17.85 2.81
N MET A 466 16.89 16.81 3.04
CA MET A 466 16.41 16.42 4.36
C MET A 466 17.05 15.14 4.90
N ASP A 467 17.84 14.43 4.08
CA ASP A 467 18.31 13.06 4.32
C ASP A 467 17.16 12.11 4.74
N LYS A 468 15.99 12.21 4.09
CA LYS A 468 14.75 11.54 4.57
C LYS A 468 13.92 10.90 3.48
N HIS A 469 13.22 9.84 3.86
CA HIS A 469 12.22 9.17 3.02
C HIS A 469 10.83 9.72 3.27
N TYR A 470 10.13 10.06 2.18
CA TYR A 470 8.69 10.25 2.22
C TYR A 470 7.98 8.90 2.25
N PRO A 471 6.96 8.76 3.11
CA PRO A 471 6.32 7.49 3.40
C PRO A 471 5.44 6.97 2.27
N ALA A 472 6.00 6.12 1.41
CA ALA A 472 5.23 5.21 0.57
C ALA A 472 5.84 3.80 0.71
N PHE A 473 5.65 3.21 1.89
CA PHE A 473 6.32 1.97 2.26
C PHE A 473 5.56 0.73 1.79
N ILE A 474 6.17 -0.04 0.91
CA ILE A 474 5.70 -1.41 0.66
C ILE A 474 6.18 -2.27 1.83
N SER A 475 5.24 -2.85 2.58
CA SER A 475 5.58 -3.65 3.75
C SER A 475 6.47 -4.86 3.41
N ALA A 476 7.39 -5.22 4.31
CA ALA A 476 8.28 -6.38 4.15
C ALA A 476 7.56 -7.68 3.76
N PRO A 477 6.38 -8.04 4.33
CA PRO A 477 5.60 -9.19 3.86
C PRO A 477 5.18 -9.12 2.40
N MET A 478 4.81 -7.93 1.93
CA MET A 478 4.40 -7.71 0.55
C MET A 478 5.61 -7.88 -0.38
N LEU A 479 6.75 -7.28 -0.04
CA LEU A 479 8.00 -7.49 -0.77
C LEU A 479 8.42 -8.95 -0.80
N ALA A 480 8.35 -9.65 0.33
CA ALA A 480 8.70 -11.06 0.43
C ALA A 480 7.79 -11.94 -0.44
N TYR A 481 6.47 -11.70 -0.40
CA TYR A 481 5.50 -12.37 -1.27
C TYR A 481 5.85 -12.17 -2.75
N HIS A 482 6.02 -10.91 -3.16
CA HIS A 482 6.24 -10.61 -4.58
C HIS A 482 7.62 -11.03 -5.08
N TYR A 483 8.66 -10.93 -4.25
CA TYR A 483 9.98 -11.42 -4.61
C TYR A 483 9.99 -12.94 -4.75
N LEU A 484 9.26 -13.67 -3.90
CA LEU A 484 9.09 -15.11 -4.04
C LEU A 484 8.35 -15.46 -5.35
N HIS A 485 7.29 -14.72 -5.69
CA HIS A 485 6.60 -14.86 -6.98
C HIS A 485 7.51 -14.55 -8.17
N LEU A 486 8.35 -13.52 -8.06
CA LEU A 486 9.35 -13.17 -9.08
C LEU A 486 10.34 -14.32 -9.28
N ILE A 487 10.91 -14.86 -8.21
CA ILE A 487 11.79 -16.03 -8.28
C ILE A 487 11.07 -17.21 -8.92
N HIS A 488 9.83 -17.46 -8.49
CA HIS A 488 9.04 -18.58 -9.01
C HIS A 488 8.77 -18.43 -10.52
N PHE A 489 8.34 -17.25 -10.96
CA PHE A 489 8.05 -16.92 -12.34
C PHE A 489 9.28 -17.01 -13.23
N PHE A 490 10.42 -16.46 -12.79
CA PHE A 490 11.62 -16.45 -13.61
C PHE A 490 12.39 -17.76 -13.52
N TYR A 491 12.66 -18.33 -12.34
CA TYR A 491 13.69 -19.36 -12.22
C TYR A 491 13.19 -20.80 -12.12
N THR A 492 11.95 -21.04 -11.68
CA THR A 492 11.47 -22.42 -11.42
C THR A 492 11.71 -23.36 -12.62
N PRO A 493 11.39 -22.98 -13.87
CA PRO A 493 11.54 -23.91 -14.99
C PRO A 493 13.00 -24.27 -15.29
N LEU A 494 13.92 -23.30 -15.15
CA LEU A 494 15.35 -23.54 -15.31
C LEU A 494 15.93 -24.37 -14.16
N ILE A 495 15.46 -24.15 -12.93
CA ILE A 495 15.84 -24.94 -11.75
C ILE A 495 15.40 -26.39 -11.94
N GLU A 496 14.15 -26.63 -12.35
CA GLU A 496 13.64 -27.98 -12.61
C GLU A 496 14.36 -28.67 -13.77
N ALA A 497 14.70 -27.95 -14.84
CA ALA A 497 15.52 -28.48 -15.92
C ALA A 497 16.94 -28.85 -15.45
N THR A 498 17.52 -28.05 -14.54
CA THR A 498 18.86 -28.31 -13.98
C THR A 498 18.88 -29.55 -13.09
N LYS A 499 17.81 -29.80 -12.31
CA LYS A 499 17.65 -31.05 -11.55
C LYS A 499 17.66 -32.29 -12.45
N GLN A 500 17.33 -32.13 -13.73
CA GLN A 500 17.34 -33.17 -14.75
C GLN A 500 18.59 -33.14 -15.65
N GLY A 501 19.65 -32.42 -15.24
CA GLY A 501 20.96 -32.45 -15.89
C GLY A 501 21.24 -31.32 -16.90
N LEU A 502 20.33 -30.34 -17.07
CA LEU A 502 20.65 -29.14 -17.86
C LEU A 502 21.70 -28.29 -17.11
N ASP A 503 22.77 -27.90 -17.80
CA ASP A 503 23.71 -26.92 -17.26
C ASP A 503 23.21 -25.49 -17.56
N PRO A 504 22.92 -24.65 -16.55
CA PRO A 504 22.43 -23.30 -16.76
C PRO A 504 23.43 -22.40 -17.51
N SER A 505 24.74 -22.62 -17.36
CA SER A 505 25.76 -21.87 -18.10
C SER A 505 25.77 -22.24 -19.58
N VAL A 506 25.50 -23.50 -19.92
CA VAL A 506 25.31 -23.93 -21.31
C VAL A 506 24.01 -23.37 -21.87
N TYR A 507 22.91 -23.47 -21.12
CA TYR A 507 21.62 -22.91 -21.52
C TYR A 507 21.70 -21.41 -21.83
N LEU A 508 22.35 -20.61 -20.98
CA LEU A 508 22.50 -19.17 -21.19
C LEU A 508 23.35 -18.84 -22.43
N LYS A 509 24.38 -19.63 -22.72
CA LYS A 509 25.18 -19.50 -23.96
C LYS A 509 24.34 -19.80 -25.20
N ASP A 510 23.51 -20.83 -25.14
CA ASP A 510 22.61 -21.21 -26.23
C ASP A 510 21.53 -20.15 -26.44
N LEU A 511 20.97 -19.61 -25.35
CA LEU A 511 19.96 -18.56 -25.38
C LEU A 511 20.50 -17.28 -26.05
N LYS A 512 21.79 -16.99 -25.96
CA LYS A 512 22.42 -15.85 -26.64
C LYS A 512 22.20 -15.86 -28.16
N LYS A 513 22.06 -17.03 -28.78
CA LYS A 513 21.75 -17.16 -30.22
C LYS A 513 20.33 -16.70 -30.57
N SER A 514 19.47 -16.60 -29.57
CA SER A 514 18.06 -16.26 -29.69
C SER A 514 17.79 -14.77 -29.43
N ALA A 515 18.81 -13.91 -29.57
CA ALA A 515 18.73 -12.50 -29.21
C ALA A 515 17.45 -11.82 -29.76
N PRO A 516 16.73 -11.06 -28.93
CA PRO A 516 15.41 -10.55 -29.27
C PRO A 516 15.47 -9.49 -30.37
N LYS A 517 14.37 -9.36 -31.13
CA LYS A 517 14.17 -8.29 -32.11
C LYS A 517 14.09 -6.90 -31.47
N PHE A 518 13.73 -6.82 -30.18
CA PHE A 518 13.61 -5.57 -29.42
C PHE A 518 14.49 -5.60 -28.17
N PRO A 519 15.21 -4.51 -27.83
CA PRO A 519 16.12 -4.48 -26.68
C PRO A 519 15.40 -4.48 -25.32
N ASN A 520 14.11 -4.14 -25.28
CA ASN A 520 13.29 -4.09 -24.08
C ASN A 520 11.86 -4.59 -24.40
N PRO A 521 11.38 -5.68 -23.77
CA PRO A 521 10.09 -6.30 -24.09
C PRO A 521 8.90 -5.37 -23.87
N CYS A 522 9.01 -4.39 -22.97
CA CYS A 522 7.94 -3.43 -22.68
C CYS A 522 8.24 -2.00 -23.18
N ALA A 523 9.14 -1.83 -24.16
CA ALA A 523 9.41 -0.51 -24.74
C ALA A 523 8.29 0.01 -25.66
N GLN A 524 7.40 -0.87 -26.13
CA GLN A 524 6.19 -0.47 -26.85
C GLN A 524 5.04 -0.41 -25.85
N ASP A 525 4.55 0.79 -25.54
CA ASP A 525 3.58 1.04 -24.45
C ASP A 525 2.32 0.16 -24.50
N LYS A 526 1.89 -0.30 -25.69
CA LYS A 526 0.68 -1.12 -25.84
C LYS A 526 0.86 -2.60 -25.46
N LEU A 527 2.05 -3.18 -25.59
CA LEU A 527 2.24 -4.63 -25.41
C LEU A 527 2.04 -5.04 -23.94
N CYS A 528 2.69 -4.30 -23.04
CA CYS A 528 2.66 -4.53 -21.60
C CYS A 528 1.61 -3.69 -20.86
N ALA A 529 0.64 -3.11 -21.59
CA ALA A 529 -0.52 -2.46 -20.98
C ALA A 529 -1.51 -3.51 -20.48
N ARG A 530 -2.03 -3.30 -19.25
CA ARG A 530 -3.12 -4.10 -18.71
C ARG A 530 -4.39 -3.78 -19.50
N PRO A 531 -5.15 -4.78 -19.93
CA PRO A 531 -6.48 -4.56 -20.48
C PRO A 531 -7.45 -4.08 -19.41
N ASP A 532 -8.37 -3.22 -19.81
CA ASP A 532 -9.45 -2.75 -18.95
C ASP A 532 -10.28 -3.92 -18.42
N ASN A 533 -10.82 -3.76 -17.21
CA ASN A 533 -11.71 -4.73 -16.57
C ASN A 533 -11.13 -6.13 -16.31
N THR A 534 -9.82 -6.33 -16.42
CA THR A 534 -9.19 -7.63 -16.12
C THR A 534 -9.38 -7.99 -14.62
N PRO A 535 -10.03 -9.11 -14.26
CA PRO A 535 -10.20 -9.52 -12.86
C PRO A 535 -8.88 -9.97 -12.22
N GLU A 536 -8.79 -9.89 -10.88
CA GLU A 536 -7.75 -10.58 -10.11
C GLU A 536 -7.80 -12.07 -10.43
N SER A 537 -6.63 -12.61 -10.76
CA SER A 537 -6.45 -13.96 -11.25
C SER A 537 -4.97 -14.31 -11.14
N PRO A 538 -4.60 -15.61 -11.19
CA PRO A 538 -3.19 -16.00 -11.29
C PRO A 538 -2.46 -15.34 -12.46
N TRP A 539 -3.17 -15.05 -13.56
CA TRP A 539 -2.62 -14.33 -14.70
C TRP A 539 -2.28 -12.88 -14.36
N LEU A 540 -3.18 -12.16 -13.67
CA LEU A 540 -2.94 -10.77 -13.29
C LEU A 540 -1.77 -10.66 -12.29
N GLU A 541 -1.62 -11.62 -11.38
CA GLU A 541 -0.46 -11.67 -10.49
C GLU A 541 0.86 -11.82 -11.29
N ASP A 542 0.94 -12.79 -12.19
CA ASP A 542 2.14 -13.00 -13.02
C ASP A 542 2.35 -11.88 -14.04
N PHE A 543 1.30 -11.18 -14.49
CA PHE A 543 1.39 -9.95 -15.29
C PHE A 543 2.14 -8.86 -14.53
N ARG A 544 1.78 -8.63 -13.25
CA ARG A 544 2.47 -7.63 -12.41
C ARG A 544 3.95 -7.98 -12.20
N ILE A 545 4.25 -9.27 -12.05
CA ILE A 545 5.61 -9.79 -11.92
C ILE A 545 6.41 -9.65 -13.21
N ALA A 546 5.82 -9.98 -14.37
CA ALA A 546 6.46 -9.80 -15.67
C ALA A 546 6.76 -8.31 -15.94
N LYS A 547 5.83 -7.42 -15.59
CA LYS A 547 6.01 -5.96 -15.68
C LYS A 547 7.14 -5.49 -14.77
N LEU A 548 7.19 -5.94 -13.51
CA LEU A 548 8.28 -5.66 -12.60
C LEU A 548 9.64 -6.12 -13.15
N GLY A 549 9.71 -7.36 -13.66
CA GLY A 549 10.89 -7.91 -14.31
C GLY A 549 11.37 -7.06 -15.49
N SER A 550 10.46 -6.46 -16.25
CA SER A 550 10.80 -5.56 -17.37
C SER A 550 11.52 -4.30 -16.92
N TYR A 551 11.20 -3.77 -15.73
CA TYR A 551 11.90 -2.61 -15.15
C TYR A 551 13.29 -3.00 -14.64
N LEU A 552 13.40 -4.16 -13.99
CA LEU A 552 14.67 -4.66 -13.46
C LEU A 552 15.74 -4.82 -14.57
N VAL A 553 15.34 -5.31 -15.76
CA VAL A 553 16.26 -5.50 -16.90
C VAL A 553 16.55 -4.24 -17.73
N ARG A 554 15.98 -3.07 -17.38
CA ARG A 554 16.28 -1.78 -18.04
C ARG A 554 17.61 -1.16 -17.59
N ARG A 555 18.29 -1.80 -16.62
CA ARG A 555 19.59 -1.45 -16.02
C ARG A 555 19.74 0.03 -15.67
N TYR A 556 19.64 0.30 -14.37
CA TYR A 556 19.88 1.62 -13.78
C TYR A 556 18.97 2.74 -14.28
N LYS A 557 17.82 2.35 -14.86
CA LYS A 557 16.73 3.26 -15.13
C LYS A 557 15.66 2.98 -14.11
N ASP A 558 15.15 4.06 -13.53
CA ASP A 558 14.03 3.97 -12.62
C ASP A 558 12.80 3.48 -13.39
N GLY A 559 11.98 2.71 -12.71
CA GLY A 559 10.82 2.06 -13.29
C GLY A 559 9.66 2.16 -12.33
N TYR A 560 8.60 2.81 -12.78
CA TYR A 560 7.35 2.89 -12.04
C TYR A 560 6.18 2.57 -12.96
N SER A 561 5.20 1.88 -12.39
CA SER A 561 3.87 1.72 -12.97
C SER A 561 2.88 1.65 -11.83
N SER A 562 1.72 2.29 -11.98
CA SER A 562 0.58 2.14 -11.07
C SER A 562 0.15 0.66 -10.90
N GLU A 563 0.40 -0.17 -11.91
CA GLU A 563 0.14 -1.61 -11.90
C GLU A 563 1.31 -2.44 -11.34
N SER A 564 2.50 -1.85 -11.16
CA SER A 564 3.66 -2.57 -10.65
C SER A 564 3.59 -2.63 -9.14
N ILE A 565 3.98 -3.79 -8.62
CA ILE A 565 4.01 -4.12 -7.20
C ILE A 565 4.88 -3.15 -6.39
N SER A 566 6.04 -2.78 -6.95
CA SER A 566 7.03 -1.91 -6.35
C SER A 566 7.68 -1.06 -7.43
N PRO A 567 7.93 0.24 -7.17
CA PRO A 567 8.89 0.99 -7.94
C PRO A 567 10.24 0.28 -7.94
N VAL A 568 11.01 0.47 -9.00
CA VAL A 568 12.43 0.14 -9.11
C VAL A 568 13.17 1.47 -9.11
N ASP A 569 14.02 1.70 -8.12
CA ASP A 569 14.73 2.97 -7.92
C ASP A 569 16.22 2.73 -7.70
N TRP A 570 17.05 3.42 -8.49
CA TRP A 570 18.51 3.33 -8.46
C TRP A 570 19.20 4.61 -7.96
N ASN A 571 18.46 5.65 -7.54
CA ASN A 571 19.01 6.99 -7.30
C ASN A 571 19.10 7.30 -5.80
N VAL A 572 20.12 6.75 -5.12
CA VAL A 572 20.28 6.88 -3.66
C VAL A 572 21.74 7.07 -3.29
N PRO A 573 22.07 7.94 -2.30
CA PRO A 573 23.42 8.04 -1.80
C PRO A 573 23.87 6.73 -1.14
N ALA A 574 25.15 6.43 -1.30
CA ALA A 574 25.84 5.34 -0.63
C ALA A 574 27.28 5.73 -0.42
N TRP A 575 27.84 5.31 0.71
CA TRP A 575 29.26 5.41 0.93
C TRP A 575 29.90 4.02 0.94
N ASP A 576 31.00 3.92 0.18
CA ASP A 576 31.83 2.73 0.08
C ASP A 576 33.26 3.09 0.50
N GLU A 577 33.82 2.33 1.47
CA GLU A 577 35.16 2.58 2.04
C GLU A 577 36.25 2.79 0.97
N LYS A 578 36.13 2.12 -0.20
CA LYS A 578 37.14 2.19 -1.27
C LYS A 578 36.92 3.33 -2.26
N ARG A 579 35.69 3.84 -2.38
CA ARG A 579 35.29 4.73 -3.48
C ARG A 579 34.70 6.06 -3.02
N GLY A 580 34.47 6.21 -1.72
CA GLY A 580 33.82 7.38 -1.14
C GLY A 580 32.32 7.40 -1.43
N PHE A 581 31.79 8.61 -1.56
CA PHE A 581 30.37 8.87 -1.80
C PHE A 581 30.01 8.59 -3.27
N LEU A 582 28.97 7.78 -3.48
CA LEU A 582 28.45 7.38 -4.78
C LEU A 582 26.93 7.29 -4.75
N PHE A 583 26.29 7.22 -5.93
CA PHE A 583 24.89 6.81 -6.02
C PHE A 583 24.75 5.29 -6.23
N TYR A 584 23.62 4.71 -5.81
CA TYR A 584 23.27 3.30 -6.03
C TYR A 584 23.38 2.89 -7.50
N ARG A 585 23.01 3.76 -8.43
CA ARG A 585 23.21 3.57 -9.88
C ARG A 585 24.66 3.31 -10.23
N ASP A 586 25.59 4.07 -9.67
CA ASP A 586 27.02 3.92 -9.96
C ASP A 586 27.58 2.69 -9.27
N LEU A 587 27.19 2.46 -8.02
CA LEU A 587 27.52 1.23 -7.31
C LEU A 587 27.01 -0.02 -8.03
N ALA A 588 25.77 0.00 -8.52
CA ALA A 588 25.16 -1.11 -9.23
C ALA A 588 25.95 -1.42 -10.51
N LYS A 589 26.44 -0.41 -11.23
CA LYS A 589 27.37 -0.62 -12.37
C LYS A 589 28.62 -1.39 -11.93
N TRP A 590 29.20 -1.04 -10.78
CA TRP A 590 30.38 -1.72 -10.23
C TRP A 590 30.11 -3.14 -9.75
N TRP A 591 28.95 -3.38 -9.15
CA TRP A 591 28.55 -4.69 -8.63
C TRP A 591 28.00 -5.62 -9.70
N THR A 592 27.75 -5.11 -10.91
CA THR A 592 27.17 -5.90 -11.99
C THR A 592 28.11 -7.00 -12.45
N PRO A 593 27.72 -8.29 -12.33
CA PRO A 593 28.54 -9.38 -12.83
C PRO A 593 28.64 -9.34 -14.35
N LYS A 594 29.74 -9.85 -14.91
CA LYS A 594 29.98 -9.88 -16.37
C LYS A 594 28.89 -10.66 -17.12
N GLU A 595 28.27 -11.61 -16.45
CA GLU A 595 27.21 -12.49 -16.93
C GLU A 595 25.82 -11.85 -16.87
N ALA A 596 25.65 -10.68 -16.22
CA ALA A 596 24.36 -9.99 -16.12
C ALA A 596 23.64 -9.82 -17.46
N PRO A 597 24.30 -9.50 -18.59
CA PRO A 597 23.62 -9.43 -19.89
C PRO A 597 22.93 -10.72 -20.33
N LEU A 598 23.44 -11.90 -19.93
CA LEU A 598 22.80 -13.18 -20.22
C LEU A 598 21.57 -13.42 -19.33
N TRP A 599 21.63 -13.01 -18.07
CA TRP A 599 20.48 -13.08 -17.16
C TRP A 599 19.40 -12.07 -17.54
N ASP A 600 19.76 -10.86 -17.99
CA ASP A 600 18.81 -9.92 -18.59
C ASP A 600 18.10 -10.56 -19.78
N LEU A 601 18.86 -11.20 -20.67
CA LEU A 601 18.31 -11.88 -21.84
C LEU A 601 17.33 -12.98 -21.42
N TYR A 602 17.68 -13.76 -20.40
CA TYR A 602 16.78 -14.75 -19.82
C TYR A 602 15.45 -14.14 -19.35
N TYR A 603 15.52 -13.08 -18.55
CA TYR A 603 14.33 -12.34 -18.09
C TYR A 603 13.50 -11.84 -19.27
N LYS A 604 14.14 -11.15 -20.21
CA LYS A 604 13.46 -10.58 -21.39
C LYS A 604 12.73 -11.66 -22.17
N LYS A 605 13.36 -12.82 -22.36
CA LYS A 605 12.74 -13.95 -23.06
C LYS A 605 11.54 -14.54 -22.33
N ARG A 606 11.64 -14.71 -21.01
CA ARG A 606 10.50 -15.13 -20.18
C ARG A 606 9.32 -14.14 -20.27
N ILE A 607 9.62 -12.84 -20.24
CA ILE A 607 8.62 -11.77 -20.37
C ILE A 607 7.99 -11.77 -21.77
N GLU A 608 8.78 -11.87 -22.83
CA GLU A 608 8.29 -11.97 -24.21
C GLU A 608 7.35 -13.16 -24.39
N ALA A 609 7.73 -14.34 -23.89
CA ALA A 609 6.91 -15.54 -23.99
C ALA A 609 5.56 -15.40 -23.24
N PHE A 610 5.55 -14.71 -22.11
CA PHE A 610 4.32 -14.42 -21.36
C PHE A 610 3.40 -13.49 -22.14
N PHE A 611 3.91 -12.36 -22.62
CA PHE A 611 3.11 -11.36 -23.34
C PHE A 611 2.72 -11.78 -24.76
N ALA A 612 3.44 -12.71 -25.39
CA ALA A 612 3.07 -13.26 -26.70
C ALA A 612 1.70 -13.98 -26.69
N ASN A 613 1.25 -14.46 -25.52
CA ASN A 613 0.00 -15.18 -25.36
C ASN A 613 -1.06 -14.36 -24.60
N LYS A 614 -0.83 -13.06 -24.40
CA LYS A 614 -1.68 -12.15 -23.59
C LYS A 614 -3.16 -12.30 -23.93
N ASP A 615 -3.49 -12.23 -25.22
CA ASP A 615 -4.86 -12.20 -25.71
C ASP A 615 -5.62 -13.51 -25.40
N PHE A 616 -4.95 -14.66 -25.43
CA PHE A 616 -5.58 -15.95 -25.08
C PHE A 616 -5.96 -16.01 -23.60
N TYR A 617 -5.11 -15.51 -22.72
CA TYR A 617 -5.38 -15.53 -21.28
C TYR A 617 -6.44 -14.50 -20.90
N ILE A 618 -6.44 -13.32 -21.54
CA ILE A 618 -7.48 -12.30 -21.33
C ILE A 618 -8.83 -12.80 -21.83
N ASP A 619 -8.88 -13.36 -23.04
CA ASP A 619 -10.11 -13.93 -23.58
C ASP A 619 -10.59 -15.09 -22.69
N THR A 620 -9.71 -15.90 -22.11
CA THR A 620 -10.15 -16.92 -21.13
C THR A 620 -10.90 -16.30 -19.94
N LEU A 621 -10.46 -15.13 -19.46
CA LEU A 621 -11.06 -14.45 -18.31
C LEU A 621 -12.32 -13.66 -18.65
N LEU A 622 -12.37 -13.03 -19.83
CA LEU A 622 -13.41 -12.07 -20.20
C LEU A 622 -14.39 -12.59 -21.27
N HIS A 623 -13.91 -13.46 -22.16
CA HIS A 623 -14.59 -13.92 -23.38
C HIS A 623 -14.25 -15.39 -23.68
N PRO A 624 -14.54 -16.34 -22.75
CA PRO A 624 -14.10 -17.72 -22.87
C PRO A 624 -14.60 -18.40 -24.15
N GLU A 625 -15.70 -17.92 -24.73
CA GLU A 625 -16.24 -18.35 -26.02
C GLU A 625 -15.29 -18.12 -27.21
N LYS A 626 -14.32 -17.22 -27.09
CA LYS A 626 -13.33 -16.92 -28.14
C LYS A 626 -12.15 -17.90 -28.16
N ILE A 627 -12.06 -18.81 -27.18
CA ILE A 627 -10.98 -19.81 -27.10
C ILE A 627 -11.47 -21.13 -27.69
N SER A 628 -11.31 -21.28 -29.01
CA SER A 628 -11.65 -22.51 -29.72
C SER A 628 -10.44 -23.44 -29.90
N ALA A 629 -10.70 -24.73 -30.09
CA ALA A 629 -9.68 -25.71 -30.45
C ALA A 629 -8.89 -25.28 -31.70
N ASP A 630 -9.54 -24.76 -32.75
CA ASP A 630 -8.85 -24.31 -33.97
C ASP A 630 -7.89 -23.15 -33.72
N ARG A 631 -8.27 -22.21 -32.85
CA ARG A 631 -7.40 -21.10 -32.46
C ARG A 631 -6.16 -21.61 -31.71
N LEU A 632 -6.34 -22.59 -30.82
CA LEU A 632 -5.24 -23.26 -30.12
C LEU A 632 -4.37 -24.13 -31.06
N ARG A 633 -4.94 -24.74 -32.11
CA ARG A 633 -4.17 -25.45 -33.15
C ARG A 633 -3.30 -24.47 -33.95
N ALA A 634 -3.86 -23.33 -34.33
CA ALA A 634 -3.15 -22.30 -35.08
C ALA A 634 -2.04 -21.64 -34.25
N ASN A 635 -2.24 -21.51 -32.95
CA ASN A 635 -1.25 -21.02 -32.00
C ASN A 635 -1.21 -21.87 -30.71
N PRO A 636 -0.35 -22.89 -30.64
CA PRO A 636 -0.30 -23.85 -29.53
C PRO A 636 0.47 -23.36 -28.29
N THR A 637 1.18 -22.23 -28.36
CA THR A 637 2.01 -21.72 -27.24
C THR A 637 1.24 -21.36 -25.95
N PRO A 638 -0.05 -20.95 -25.98
CA PRO A 638 -0.83 -20.77 -24.75
C PRO A 638 -0.97 -22.06 -23.92
N CYS A 639 -0.91 -23.24 -24.56
CA CYS A 639 -0.96 -24.54 -23.90
C CYS A 639 0.25 -24.82 -23.00
N PHE A 640 1.30 -24.00 -23.06
CA PHE A 640 2.48 -24.13 -22.20
C PHE A 640 2.30 -23.49 -20.83
N THR A 641 1.20 -22.79 -20.58
CA THR A 641 0.86 -22.28 -19.24
C THR A 641 -0.64 -22.52 -18.98
N PRO A 642 -1.06 -23.80 -18.87
CA PRO A 642 -2.46 -24.17 -18.75
C PRO A 642 -3.15 -23.56 -17.52
N LYS A 643 -2.40 -23.13 -16.50
CA LYS A 643 -2.93 -22.46 -15.30
C LYS A 643 -3.70 -21.15 -15.57
N TYR A 644 -3.61 -20.58 -16.77
CA TYR A 644 -4.37 -19.40 -17.18
C TYR A 644 -5.56 -19.72 -18.11
N LEU A 645 -5.72 -20.98 -18.48
CA LEU A 645 -6.76 -21.44 -19.37
C LEU A 645 -7.92 -22.02 -18.55
N ASN A 646 -9.13 -22.02 -19.11
CA ASN A 646 -10.26 -22.72 -18.52
C ASN A 646 -10.11 -24.24 -18.73
N GLN A 647 -10.89 -25.03 -17.99
CA GLN A 647 -10.79 -26.49 -18.01
C GLN A 647 -10.96 -27.09 -19.41
N GLN A 648 -11.90 -26.56 -20.20
CA GLN A 648 -12.14 -27.03 -21.57
C GLN A 648 -10.93 -26.77 -22.47
N SER A 649 -10.36 -25.57 -22.43
CA SER A 649 -9.18 -25.22 -23.21
C SER A 649 -7.95 -26.03 -22.81
N VAL A 650 -7.79 -26.39 -21.53
CA VAL A 650 -6.73 -27.29 -21.07
C VAL A 650 -6.91 -28.70 -21.66
N HIS A 651 -8.14 -29.21 -21.67
CA HIS A 651 -8.46 -30.49 -22.30
C HIS A 651 -8.18 -30.47 -23.82
N ASP A 652 -8.58 -29.40 -24.50
CA ASP A 652 -8.31 -29.23 -25.93
C ASP A 652 -6.80 -29.17 -26.20
N CYS A 653 -6.03 -28.46 -25.37
CA CYS A 653 -4.57 -28.46 -25.43
C CYS A 653 -3.98 -29.88 -25.33
N GLN A 654 -4.46 -30.71 -24.40
CA GLN A 654 -4.02 -32.10 -24.27
C GLN A 654 -4.25 -32.88 -25.58
N LEU A 655 -5.48 -32.85 -26.10
CA LEU A 655 -5.82 -33.55 -27.35
C LEU A 655 -5.02 -33.04 -28.54
N ILE A 656 -4.82 -31.73 -28.65
CA ILE A 656 -4.07 -31.09 -29.73
C ILE A 656 -2.62 -31.57 -29.72
N LEU A 657 -1.98 -31.59 -28.54
CA LEU A 657 -0.59 -32.02 -28.36
C LEU A 657 -0.41 -33.53 -28.59
N GLU A 658 -1.33 -34.37 -28.09
CA GLU A 658 -1.29 -35.83 -28.29
C GLU A 658 -1.45 -36.22 -29.76
N LYS A 659 -2.41 -35.60 -30.46
CA LYS A 659 -2.68 -35.85 -31.89
C LYS A 659 -1.71 -35.14 -32.82
N GLN A 660 -0.87 -34.26 -32.29
CA GLN A 660 0.05 -33.41 -33.06
C GLN A 660 -0.63 -32.55 -34.12
N SER A 661 -1.86 -32.15 -33.83
CA SER A 661 -2.74 -31.43 -34.75
C SER A 661 -2.58 -29.92 -34.62
N PHE A 662 -1.35 -29.41 -34.62
CA PHE A 662 -1.05 -28.00 -34.41
C PHE A 662 -0.04 -27.46 -35.43
N ASN A 663 0.06 -26.13 -35.51
CA ASN A 663 1.05 -25.46 -36.32
C ASN A 663 2.47 -25.68 -35.76
N GLN A 664 3.22 -26.62 -36.32
CA GLN A 664 4.56 -26.99 -35.86
C GLN A 664 5.57 -25.84 -35.93
N SER A 665 5.38 -24.88 -36.85
CA SER A 665 6.28 -23.72 -36.94
C SER A 665 6.23 -22.88 -35.68
N LYS A 666 5.08 -22.75 -35.02
CA LYS A 666 4.95 -22.00 -33.75
C LYS A 666 5.73 -22.63 -32.60
N ILE A 667 5.76 -23.97 -32.53
CA ILE A 667 6.56 -24.67 -31.52
C ILE A 667 8.06 -24.51 -31.82
N ARG A 668 8.43 -24.58 -33.10
CA ARG A 668 9.81 -24.35 -33.56
C ARG A 668 10.27 -22.94 -33.21
N ASP A 669 9.51 -21.92 -33.59
CA ASP A 669 9.77 -20.51 -33.27
C ASP A 669 9.95 -20.31 -31.76
N TYR A 670 9.09 -20.94 -30.96
CA TYR A 670 9.19 -20.89 -29.49
C TYR A 670 10.50 -21.51 -29.01
N LEU A 671 10.86 -22.71 -29.48
CA LEU A 671 12.09 -23.40 -29.08
C LEU A 671 13.35 -22.66 -29.56
N GLU A 672 13.34 -22.10 -30.76
CA GLU A 672 14.43 -21.28 -31.28
C GLU A 672 14.60 -19.98 -30.48
N SER A 673 13.50 -19.43 -29.94
CA SER A 673 13.53 -18.20 -29.12
C SER A 673 13.89 -18.45 -27.65
N MET A 674 13.28 -19.45 -27.02
CA MET A 674 13.39 -19.71 -25.57
C MET A 674 14.45 -20.74 -25.21
N ARG A 675 14.83 -21.59 -26.18
CA ARG A 675 15.66 -22.79 -26.05
C ARG A 675 15.11 -23.87 -25.12
N LEU A 676 14.50 -23.50 -24.00
CA LEU A 676 13.83 -24.37 -23.04
C LEU A 676 12.32 -24.18 -23.15
N LEU A 677 11.60 -25.26 -23.45
CA LEU A 677 10.14 -25.33 -23.42
C LEU A 677 9.73 -26.09 -22.16
N SER A 678 8.90 -25.42 -21.36
CA SER A 678 8.30 -25.97 -20.15
C SER A 678 6.79 -25.79 -20.20
N VAL A 679 6.04 -26.74 -19.65
CA VAL A 679 4.61 -26.57 -19.36
C VAL A 679 4.48 -26.16 -17.90
N ASP A 680 3.99 -24.96 -17.66
CA ASP A 680 4.12 -24.22 -16.41
C ASP A 680 5.59 -24.24 -15.94
N ASN A 681 5.85 -25.05 -14.92
CA ASN A 681 7.17 -25.23 -14.32
C ASN A 681 7.87 -26.53 -14.70
N SER A 682 7.18 -27.42 -15.42
CA SER A 682 7.70 -28.73 -15.79
C SER A 682 8.49 -28.64 -17.09
N PRO A 683 9.82 -28.87 -17.09
CA PRO A 683 10.62 -28.82 -18.31
C PRO A 683 10.23 -29.99 -19.22
N CYS A 684 10.04 -29.71 -20.52
CA CYS A 684 9.68 -30.73 -21.51
C CYS A 684 10.78 -30.90 -22.56
N LEU A 685 11.17 -29.84 -23.26
CA LEU A 685 12.11 -29.92 -24.38
C LEU A 685 13.19 -28.84 -24.25
N TYR A 686 14.41 -29.17 -24.68
CA TYR A 686 15.51 -28.23 -24.79
C TYR A 686 16.20 -28.34 -26.15
N LEU A 687 16.33 -27.20 -26.83
CA LEU A 687 17.03 -27.06 -28.09
C LEU A 687 18.47 -26.59 -27.82
N HIS A 688 19.42 -27.51 -27.96
CA HIS A 688 20.84 -27.23 -27.78
C HIS A 688 21.41 -26.39 -28.94
N ALA A 689 22.50 -25.65 -28.73
CA ALA A 689 23.12 -24.77 -29.73
C ALA A 689 23.55 -25.42 -31.06
N LYS A 690 23.59 -26.75 -31.14
CA LYS A 690 23.82 -27.49 -32.39
C LYS A 690 22.50 -27.87 -33.10
N GLU A 691 21.40 -27.21 -32.74
CA GLU A 691 20.04 -27.48 -33.20
C GLU A 691 19.60 -28.93 -32.92
N GLN A 692 20.09 -29.49 -31.81
CA GLN A 692 19.75 -30.83 -31.34
C GLN A 692 18.72 -30.74 -30.22
N LEU A 693 17.59 -31.41 -30.40
CA LEU A 693 16.52 -31.43 -29.42
C LEU A 693 16.74 -32.53 -28.38
N ARG A 694 16.56 -32.19 -27.11
CA ARG A 694 16.61 -33.11 -25.96
C ARG A 694 15.31 -33.06 -25.20
N GLY A 695 14.78 -34.22 -24.83
CA GLY A 695 13.61 -34.35 -23.96
C GLY A 695 14.02 -34.51 -22.49
N PHE A 696 13.22 -33.91 -21.61
CA PHE A 696 13.29 -34.12 -20.16
C PHE A 696 12.33 -35.24 -19.73
N ASN A 697 12.59 -35.89 -18.61
CA ASN A 697 11.70 -36.92 -18.07
C ASN A 697 10.58 -36.28 -17.24
N SER A 698 9.62 -35.66 -17.93
CA SER A 698 8.51 -34.95 -17.28
C SER A 698 7.35 -35.89 -16.94
N LYS A 699 6.77 -35.67 -15.75
CA LYS A 699 5.50 -36.31 -15.33
C LYS A 699 4.27 -35.52 -15.74
N ASN A 700 4.45 -34.32 -16.31
CA ASN A 700 3.34 -33.49 -16.76
C ASN A 700 2.71 -34.09 -18.03
N PRO A 701 1.38 -34.33 -18.06
CA PRO A 701 0.72 -34.95 -19.21
C PRO A 701 0.89 -34.21 -20.54
N LEU A 702 0.90 -32.87 -20.52
CA LEU A 702 1.10 -32.05 -21.72
C LEU A 702 2.55 -32.12 -22.21
N CYS A 703 3.54 -32.21 -21.29
CA CYS A 703 4.92 -32.49 -21.69
C CYS A 703 5.04 -33.86 -22.36
N GLN A 704 4.44 -34.89 -21.78
CA GLN A 704 4.47 -36.25 -22.32
C GLN A 704 3.83 -36.30 -23.71
N ALA A 705 2.66 -35.68 -23.86
CA ALA A 705 1.98 -35.54 -25.14
C ALA A 705 2.88 -34.88 -26.19
N LEU A 706 3.50 -33.75 -25.86
CA LEU A 706 4.43 -33.03 -26.75
C LEU A 706 5.67 -33.86 -27.13
N GLN A 707 6.13 -34.75 -26.25
CA GLN A 707 7.33 -35.57 -26.43
C GLN A 707 7.09 -36.87 -27.21
N THR A 708 5.85 -37.31 -27.40
CA THR A 708 5.53 -38.57 -28.11
C THR A 708 6.08 -38.63 -29.53
N ARG A 709 6.08 -37.50 -30.27
CA ARG A 709 6.90 -37.28 -31.47
C ARG A 709 7.34 -35.80 -31.53
N PRO A 710 8.57 -35.44 -31.15
CA PRO A 710 8.97 -34.04 -31.20
C PRO A 710 8.83 -33.47 -32.63
N PRO A 711 8.40 -32.19 -32.79
CA PRO A 711 8.26 -31.56 -34.11
C PRO A 711 9.59 -31.64 -34.86
N ASN A 712 9.58 -31.80 -36.20
CA ASN A 712 10.69 -32.01 -37.16
C ASN A 712 12.09 -31.45 -36.78
N PHE A 713 12.66 -31.98 -35.71
CA PHE A 713 14.03 -31.89 -35.22
C PHE A 713 14.47 -33.35 -35.13
N SER A 714 15.71 -33.67 -35.51
CA SER A 714 16.20 -35.05 -35.46
C SER A 714 15.81 -35.73 -34.13
N PRO A 715 15.26 -36.96 -34.15
CA PRO A 715 14.71 -37.58 -32.95
C PRO A 715 15.78 -37.64 -31.84
N PRO A 716 15.40 -37.38 -30.57
CA PRO A 716 16.35 -37.31 -29.47
C PRO A 716 17.13 -38.62 -29.34
N SER A 717 18.46 -38.52 -29.41
CA SER A 717 19.39 -39.66 -29.44
C SER A 717 19.33 -40.59 -28.22
N HIS A 718 18.59 -40.22 -27.16
CA HIS A 718 18.43 -41.00 -25.94
C HIS A 718 17.09 -41.75 -25.80
N ILE A 719 16.12 -41.56 -26.71
CA ILE A 719 14.84 -42.30 -26.69
C ILE A 719 14.88 -43.55 -27.57
N LEU A 720 15.86 -43.66 -28.48
CA LEU A 720 16.04 -44.82 -29.36
C LEU A 720 16.53 -46.11 -28.68
N LYS A 721 16.81 -46.12 -27.37
CA LYS A 721 17.33 -47.31 -26.68
C LYS A 721 16.32 -48.14 -25.89
N ARG A 722 15.02 -47.83 -25.88
CA ARG A 722 14.04 -48.62 -25.09
C ARG A 722 12.81 -49.17 -25.81
N THR A 723 12.62 -48.91 -27.10
CA THR A 723 11.42 -49.37 -27.84
C THR A 723 11.71 -50.30 -29.03
N LEU A 724 12.95 -50.78 -29.20
CA LEU A 724 13.32 -51.73 -30.27
C LEU A 724 13.89 -53.07 -29.77
N VAL A 725 13.71 -53.39 -28.48
CA VAL A 725 13.96 -54.74 -27.96
C VAL A 725 12.74 -55.19 -27.17
N ASN A 726 11.71 -55.56 -27.90
CA ASN A 726 10.91 -56.77 -27.69
C ASN A 726 9.97 -56.86 -28.90
N ARG A 727 10.35 -57.77 -29.80
CA ARG A 727 9.47 -58.31 -30.84
C ARG A 727 8.34 -59.09 -30.17
#